data_AF-A0A060Y7J5-F1
#
_entry.id   AF-A0A060Y7J5-F1
#
_cell.length_a   1.000
_cell.length_b   1.000
_cell.length_c   1.000
_cell.angle_alpha   90.00
_cell.angle_beta   90.00
_cell.angle_gamma   90.00
#
_symmetry.space_group_name_H-M   'P 1'
#
loop_
_entity.id
_entity.type
_entity.pdbx_description
1 polymer ?
#
loop_
_entity_poly.entity_id
_entity_poly.type
_entity_poly.pdbx_seq_one_letter_code
_entity_poly.pdbx_strand_id
1 'polypeptide(L)'
;MSRQDLIELLAKLTIHMDEELRGLAFTTLQALMLDFPEWREDVLSGFVYFIVREVTDIHPTLLDNAIKMLLQLISQWRQAVQTSNKQGPGSGPSLPLERSPLWGVLHVVEGLALVVLCSCRPATRRLAVNVLKEVRALHTALGIAKGDEELAIDVMDRQSASVLESFIHLTGADQTNLLYCPSGIDLQTLAEWSSSPISHQFDVVSPSHIWVFAHVTQGQDPWVISLSSYLRQEHLPKHCPTALNYAWMFAYTRLQLLSPQVDINSPINAKKLNSLSSSGDSYVGLWRNYLILCCSSATSSPNSSSSSTSGSIRCSPPETLASTPDSGYSYDSKIIGTPSPSSLFKHVVPMMRSESMDITESLVLGLGRTNPLAFSRPVCMWLVVIFFVVLMLCCGPVADNVGLSSDGYLYKWLDNILDSQDRKVHQLGCEAVMLLLELNPDQSNLMFWAVDRCYTGSRRVAAGCFRAIANVFHNRHVQINFSDFIFDTVVLLNLILFKAADSSRDIYEVAMQLLQILEPKLFRYAHKLEIQRTDGILSPPSPLPHLYSVSYYQLSEELARTYPELTLPIFSEVSQRIQTAHPGGRQVMLHYLLPWMNNVELVDFKPSPRRHEETPICEDEEDAHERDMMVNSRRWLRGEGWGSPHATTMVLNNLMFMTAKVQPQPTTHTKCTLLLING
;
A
#
# COMPACT_ATOMS: atom_id res chain seq x y z
N MET A 1 -49.96 14.86 4.42
CA MET A 1 -48.64 14.42 4.87
C MET A 1 -48.49 12.96 4.55
N SER A 2 -47.39 12.58 3.92
CA SER A 2 -47.03 11.18 3.69
C SER A 2 -46.59 10.52 5.01
N ARG A 3 -46.48 9.18 5.04
CA ARG A 3 -45.90 8.43 6.17
C ARG A 3 -44.49 8.93 6.51
N GLN A 4 -43.66 9.11 5.48
CA GLN A 4 -42.30 9.62 5.60
C GLN A 4 -42.27 11.01 6.24
N ASP A 5 -43.15 11.92 5.78
CA ASP A 5 -43.21 13.31 6.27
C ASP A 5 -43.56 13.34 7.77
N LEU A 6 -44.46 12.45 8.21
CA LEU A 6 -44.84 12.36 9.61
C LEU A 6 -43.68 11.86 10.48
N ILE A 7 -43.00 10.79 10.05
CA ILE A 7 -41.85 10.23 10.77
C ILE A 7 -40.72 11.25 10.84
N GLU A 8 -40.42 11.94 9.74
CA GLU A 8 -39.40 12.99 9.70
C GLU A 8 -39.74 14.16 10.64
N LEU A 9 -40.99 14.61 10.65
CA LEU A 9 -41.46 15.64 11.56
C LEU A 9 -41.31 15.20 13.03
N LEU A 10 -41.81 14.01 13.37
CA LEU A 10 -41.72 13.48 14.74
C LEU A 10 -40.26 13.31 15.17
N ALA A 11 -39.40 12.79 14.30
CA ALA A 11 -37.97 12.66 14.57
C ALA A 11 -37.32 14.03 14.83
N LYS A 12 -37.62 15.06 14.03
CA LYS A 12 -37.14 16.43 14.25
C LYS A 12 -37.62 17.04 15.57
N LEU A 13 -38.87 16.76 15.96
CA LEU A 13 -39.41 17.22 17.23
C LEU A 13 -38.72 16.56 18.45
N THR A 14 -38.02 15.43 18.28
CA THR A 14 -37.26 14.80 19.38
C THR A 14 -36.05 15.59 19.88
N ILE A 15 -35.66 16.65 19.18
CA ILE A 15 -34.60 17.59 19.60
C ILE A 15 -35.12 19.00 19.84
N HIS A 16 -36.44 19.16 19.93
CA HIS A 16 -37.06 20.44 20.21
C HIS A 16 -36.69 20.94 21.62
N MET A 17 -36.62 22.27 21.77
CA MET A 17 -36.24 22.92 23.04
C MET A 17 -37.27 22.69 24.15
N ASP A 18 -38.54 22.56 23.78
CA ASP A 18 -39.63 22.19 24.68
C ASP A 18 -39.57 20.69 25.02
N GLU A 19 -39.36 20.40 26.31
CA GLU A 19 -39.22 19.04 26.83
C GLU A 19 -40.51 18.21 26.71
N GLU A 20 -41.69 18.83 26.89
CA GLU A 20 -42.97 18.14 26.75
C GLU A 20 -43.20 17.77 25.29
N LEU A 21 -42.99 18.71 24.37
CA LEU A 21 -43.15 18.44 22.93
C LEU A 21 -42.20 17.34 22.45
N ARG A 22 -40.95 17.38 22.91
CA ARG A 22 -39.95 16.35 22.66
C ARG A 22 -40.39 14.98 23.19
N GLY A 23 -40.90 14.94 24.42
CA GLY A 23 -41.40 13.72 25.05
C GLY A 23 -42.61 13.13 24.31
N LEU A 24 -43.57 13.97 23.91
CA LEU A 24 -44.76 13.58 23.16
C LEU A 24 -44.41 13.07 21.76
N ALA A 25 -43.50 13.74 21.05
CA ALA A 25 -43.05 13.31 19.73
C ALA A 25 -42.42 11.92 19.78
N PHE A 26 -41.55 11.67 20.76
CA PHE A 26 -40.93 10.36 20.92
C PHE A 26 -41.92 9.27 21.36
N THR A 27 -42.81 9.59 22.30
CA THR A 27 -43.89 8.67 22.73
C THR A 27 -44.75 8.28 21.53
N THR A 28 -45.01 9.21 20.62
CA THR A 28 -45.74 8.95 19.37
C THR A 28 -44.97 7.99 18.46
N LEU A 29 -43.65 8.17 18.29
CA LEU A 29 -42.82 7.21 17.54
C LEU A 29 -42.83 5.82 18.17
N GLN A 30 -42.80 5.72 19.50
CA GLN A 30 -42.89 4.44 20.21
C GLN A 30 -44.25 3.76 20.02
N ALA A 31 -45.34 4.53 20.04
CA ALA A 31 -46.68 4.02 19.73
C ALA A 31 -46.75 3.49 18.30
N LEU A 32 -46.19 4.22 17.33
CA LEU A 32 -46.12 3.76 15.93
C LEU A 32 -45.37 2.42 15.81
N MET A 33 -44.25 2.26 16.52
CA MET A 33 -43.50 1.00 16.54
C MET A 33 -44.28 -0.18 17.14
N LEU A 34 -45.07 0.08 18.18
CA LEU A 34 -45.82 -0.95 18.89
C LEU A 34 -47.06 -1.37 18.10
N ASP A 35 -47.90 -0.40 17.75
CA ASP A 35 -49.27 -0.61 17.28
C ASP A 35 -49.35 -0.93 15.79
N PHE A 36 -48.35 -0.52 14.99
CA PHE A 36 -48.37 -0.64 13.52
C PHE A 36 -47.12 -1.38 12.99
N PRO A 37 -47.16 -2.72 12.85
CA PRO A 37 -46.03 -3.52 12.37
C PRO A 37 -45.43 -3.07 11.04
N GLU A 38 -46.27 -2.59 10.12
CA GLU A 38 -45.90 -2.13 8.78
C GLU A 38 -45.23 -0.76 8.76
N TRP A 39 -45.10 -0.08 9.91
CA TRP A 39 -44.40 1.20 10.06
C TRP A 39 -43.01 1.03 10.68
N ARG A 40 -42.68 -0.16 11.21
CA ARG A 40 -41.46 -0.35 12.02
C ARG A 40 -40.18 -0.09 11.26
N GLU A 41 -40.10 -0.54 10.01
CA GLU A 41 -38.94 -0.31 9.14
C GLU A 41 -38.79 1.17 8.79
N ASP A 42 -39.91 1.84 8.46
CA ASP A 42 -39.95 3.26 8.11
C ASP A 42 -39.57 4.15 9.31
N VAL A 43 -40.04 3.80 10.52
CA VAL A 43 -39.73 4.55 11.74
C VAL A 43 -38.25 4.40 12.10
N LEU A 44 -37.70 3.18 12.09
CA LEU A 44 -36.27 2.99 12.38
C LEU A 44 -35.37 3.66 11.34
N SER A 45 -35.64 3.43 10.04
CA SER A 45 -34.84 4.04 8.98
C SER A 45 -34.96 5.57 9.00
N GLY A 46 -36.17 6.12 9.13
CA GLY A 46 -36.42 7.55 9.25
C GLY A 46 -35.68 8.17 10.43
N PHE A 47 -35.69 7.51 11.59
CA PHE A 47 -34.96 8.00 12.77
C PHE A 47 -33.43 7.91 12.59
N VAL A 48 -32.91 6.85 11.96
CA VAL A 48 -31.48 6.75 11.59
C VAL A 48 -31.07 7.88 10.65
N TYR A 49 -31.83 8.13 9.57
CA TYR A 49 -31.52 9.22 8.64
C TYR A 49 -31.60 10.60 9.30
N PHE A 50 -32.53 10.80 10.23
CA PHE A 50 -32.59 12.00 11.08
C PHE A 50 -31.29 12.17 11.88
N ILE A 51 -30.83 11.13 12.58
CA ILE A 51 -29.58 11.17 13.37
C ILE A 51 -28.39 11.53 12.47
N VAL A 52 -28.26 10.93 11.29
CA VAL A 52 -27.13 11.18 10.38
C VAL A 52 -27.11 12.61 9.85
N ARG A 53 -28.28 13.19 9.55
CA ARG A 53 -28.37 14.47 8.82
C ARG A 53 -28.53 15.69 9.71
N GLU A 54 -29.28 15.56 10.81
CA GLU A 54 -29.74 16.70 11.61
C GLU A 54 -29.04 16.78 12.98
N VAL A 55 -28.58 15.65 13.55
CA VAL A 55 -27.93 15.63 14.87
C VAL A 55 -26.42 15.79 14.72
N THR A 56 -25.90 17.01 14.89
CA THR A 56 -24.49 17.35 14.61
C THR A 56 -23.51 16.82 15.67
N ASP A 57 -22.29 16.50 15.24
CA ASP A 57 -21.19 16.03 16.11
C ASP A 57 -20.66 17.11 17.07
N ILE A 58 -21.08 18.36 16.89
CA ILE A 58 -20.74 19.52 17.75
C ILE A 58 -21.51 19.45 19.08
N HIS A 59 -22.65 18.75 19.11
CA HIS A 59 -23.50 18.58 20.30
C HIS A 59 -23.51 17.10 20.73
N PRO A 60 -22.42 16.60 21.33
CA PRO A 60 -22.23 15.18 21.46
C PRO A 60 -23.17 14.55 22.52
N THR A 61 -23.69 15.34 23.46
CA THR A 61 -24.78 14.93 24.37
C THR A 61 -26.12 14.72 23.64
N LEU A 62 -26.41 15.53 22.63
CA LEU A 62 -27.60 15.38 21.78
C LEU A 62 -27.51 14.09 20.96
N LEU A 63 -26.32 13.80 20.41
CA LEU A 63 -26.03 12.54 19.73
C LEU A 63 -26.27 11.34 20.67
N ASP A 64 -25.69 11.34 21.87
CA ASP A 64 -25.89 10.24 22.82
C ASP A 64 -27.37 10.02 23.16
N ASN A 65 -28.14 11.10 23.34
CA ASN A 65 -29.58 11.01 23.60
C ASN A 65 -30.34 10.43 22.41
N ALA A 66 -30.04 10.87 21.18
CA ALA A 66 -30.67 10.33 19.99
C ALA A 66 -30.33 8.84 19.79
N ILE A 67 -29.10 8.41 20.07
CA ILE A 67 -28.72 6.98 20.02
C ILE A 67 -29.45 6.16 21.09
N LYS A 68 -29.66 6.70 22.30
CA LYS A 68 -30.48 6.04 23.34
C LYS A 68 -31.94 5.89 22.91
N MET A 69 -32.50 6.91 22.25
CA MET A 69 -33.86 6.87 21.71
C MET A 69 -33.98 5.81 20.61
N LEU A 70 -32.99 5.71 19.72
CA LEU A 70 -32.93 4.64 18.72
C LEU A 70 -32.89 3.25 19.38
N LEU A 71 -32.04 3.07 20.40
CA LEU A 71 -31.95 1.82 21.15
C LEU A 71 -33.32 1.43 21.76
N GLN A 72 -34.06 2.41 22.30
CA GLN A 72 -35.41 2.20 22.84
C GLN A 72 -36.41 1.78 21.75
N LEU A 73 -36.35 2.37 20.55
CA LEU A 73 -37.22 1.97 19.42
C LEU A 73 -36.93 0.52 18.97
N ILE A 74 -35.65 0.14 18.86
CA ILE A 74 -35.25 -1.24 18.51
C ILE A 74 -35.72 -2.22 19.60
N SER A 75 -35.53 -1.84 20.87
CA SER A 75 -35.97 -2.66 22.01
C SER A 75 -37.49 -2.84 22.02
N GLN A 76 -38.25 -1.79 21.71
CA GLN A 76 -39.71 -1.81 21.59
C GLN A 76 -40.16 -2.81 20.52
N TRP A 77 -39.52 -2.81 19.35
CA TRP A 77 -39.79 -3.79 18.30
C TRP A 77 -39.50 -5.21 18.80
N ARG A 78 -38.33 -5.44 19.38
CA ARG A 78 -37.95 -6.75 19.91
C ARG A 78 -38.98 -7.29 20.91
N GLN A 79 -39.42 -6.44 21.85
CA GLN A 79 -40.44 -6.81 22.83
C GLN A 79 -41.78 -7.16 22.17
N ALA A 80 -42.21 -6.39 21.17
CA ALA A 80 -43.44 -6.65 20.42
C ALA A 80 -43.39 -7.98 19.63
N VAL A 81 -42.22 -8.38 19.11
CA VAL A 81 -42.04 -9.68 18.44
C VAL A 81 -42.11 -10.83 19.45
N GLN A 82 -41.51 -10.66 20.62
CA GLN A 82 -41.50 -11.68 21.66
C GLN A 82 -42.87 -11.90 22.31
N THR A 83 -43.72 -10.87 22.42
CA THR A 83 -45.09 -11.01 22.91
C THR A 83 -45.97 -11.76 21.90
N SER A 84 -45.82 -11.48 20.60
CA SER A 84 -46.52 -12.20 19.53
C SER A 84 -46.15 -13.68 19.50
N ASN A 85 -44.88 -14.04 19.69
CA ASN A 85 -44.44 -15.45 19.71
C ASN A 85 -44.93 -16.25 20.93
N LYS A 86 -45.38 -15.60 22.01
CA LYS A 86 -45.90 -16.27 23.22
C LYS A 86 -47.40 -16.60 23.15
N GLN A 87 -48.14 -16.00 22.22
CA GLN A 87 -49.53 -16.38 21.95
C GLN A 87 -49.50 -17.57 20.98
N GLY A 88 -49.90 -18.76 21.47
CA GLY A 88 -49.63 -20.06 20.85
C GLY A 88 -50.16 -20.29 19.41
N PRO A 89 -49.86 -21.46 18.80
CA PRO A 89 -50.00 -21.74 17.36
C PRO A 89 -51.44 -21.94 16.86
N GLY A 90 -52.42 -21.23 17.41
CA GLY A 90 -53.84 -21.44 17.12
C GLY A 90 -54.55 -20.17 16.66
N SER A 91 -54.35 -19.74 15.41
CA SER A 91 -55.40 -19.19 14.52
C SER A 91 -54.81 -18.60 13.23
N GLY A 92 -55.22 -19.17 12.08
CA GLY A 92 -55.03 -18.61 10.74
C GLY A 92 -53.82 -19.14 9.96
N PRO A 93 -53.93 -19.38 8.64
CA PRO A 93 -52.80 -19.82 7.84
C PRO A 93 -51.75 -18.72 7.84
N SER A 94 -50.56 -19.02 8.37
CA SER A 94 -49.38 -18.18 8.21
C SER A 94 -49.05 -18.11 6.71
N LEU A 95 -49.57 -17.09 6.03
CA LEU A 95 -49.11 -16.74 4.70
C LEU A 95 -47.59 -16.55 4.78
N PRO A 96 -46.81 -17.15 3.87
CA PRO A 96 -45.37 -16.97 3.85
C PRO A 96 -45.11 -15.50 3.49
N LEU A 97 -44.95 -14.67 4.51
CA LEU A 97 -44.52 -13.29 4.36
C LEU A 97 -43.17 -13.36 3.64
N GLU A 98 -43.10 -12.85 2.41
CA GLU A 98 -41.87 -12.77 1.62
C GLU A 98 -40.76 -12.14 2.48
N ARG A 99 -39.87 -12.99 3.00
CA ARG A 99 -38.89 -12.71 4.06
C ARG A 99 -37.70 -11.83 3.64
N SER A 100 -37.83 -11.03 2.57
CA SER A 100 -36.69 -10.28 2.02
C SER A 100 -36.50 -8.80 2.45
N PRO A 101 -37.48 -8.04 3.00
CA PRO A 101 -37.24 -6.62 3.33
C PRO A 101 -36.74 -6.33 4.77
N LEU A 102 -36.98 -7.20 5.75
CA LEU A 102 -36.60 -6.98 7.16
C LEU A 102 -35.07 -6.82 7.37
N TRP A 103 -34.27 -7.39 6.49
CA TRP A 103 -32.80 -7.37 6.55
C TRP A 103 -32.23 -5.98 6.27
N GLY A 104 -32.87 -5.21 5.36
CA GLY A 104 -32.37 -3.92 4.91
C GLY A 104 -32.30 -2.88 6.03
N VAL A 105 -33.35 -2.78 6.86
CA VAL A 105 -33.36 -1.80 7.96
C VAL A 105 -32.36 -2.14 9.06
N LEU A 106 -32.07 -3.43 9.30
CA LEU A 106 -31.06 -3.83 10.28
C LEU A 106 -29.67 -3.39 9.83
N HIS A 107 -29.34 -3.57 8.54
CA HIS A 107 -28.09 -3.05 7.98
C HIS A 107 -27.98 -1.52 7.98
N VAL A 108 -29.09 -0.80 7.83
CA VAL A 108 -29.13 0.66 8.02
C VAL A 108 -28.74 1.03 9.45
N VAL A 109 -29.28 0.32 10.44
CA VAL A 109 -28.96 0.54 11.86
C VAL A 109 -27.51 0.14 12.18
N GLU A 110 -27.03 -0.99 11.65
CA GLU A 110 -25.62 -1.39 11.77
C GLU A 110 -24.68 -0.36 11.15
N GLY A 111 -25.03 0.15 9.96
CA GLY A 111 -24.28 1.20 9.29
C GLY A 111 -24.15 2.46 10.15
N LEU A 112 -25.23 2.90 10.79
CA LEU A 112 -25.17 4.01 11.75
C LEU A 112 -24.30 3.67 12.95
N ALA A 113 -24.44 2.47 13.54
CA ALA A 113 -23.65 2.09 14.70
C ALA A 113 -22.14 2.04 14.39
N LEU A 114 -21.75 1.54 13.22
CA LEU A 114 -20.37 1.57 12.73
C LEU A 114 -19.83 3.01 12.60
N VAL A 115 -20.66 3.98 12.21
CA VAL A 115 -20.28 5.40 12.17
C VAL A 115 -20.15 5.98 13.57
N VAL A 116 -21.08 5.67 14.49
CA VAL A 116 -21.03 6.17 15.87
C VAL A 116 -19.82 5.60 16.62
N LEU A 117 -19.37 4.40 16.26
CA LEU A 117 -18.12 3.82 16.74
C LEU A 117 -16.88 4.65 16.36
N CYS A 118 -16.92 5.54 15.36
CA CYS A 118 -15.82 6.47 15.09
C CYS A 118 -15.63 7.53 16.19
N SER A 119 -16.54 7.65 17.14
CA SER A 119 -16.44 8.62 18.23
C SER A 119 -15.15 8.44 19.06
N CYS A 120 -14.50 9.57 19.37
CA CYS A 120 -13.38 9.62 20.31
C CYS A 120 -13.81 9.43 21.76
N ARG A 121 -15.13 9.42 22.05
CA ARG A 121 -15.66 9.30 23.41
C ARG A 121 -16.07 7.85 23.70
N PRO A 122 -15.45 7.18 24.70
CA PRO A 122 -15.81 5.81 25.07
C PRO A 122 -17.30 5.63 25.41
N ALA A 123 -17.92 6.64 26.04
CA ALA A 123 -19.35 6.62 26.36
C ALA A 123 -20.26 6.52 25.11
N THR A 124 -19.91 7.23 24.04
CA THR A 124 -20.66 7.19 22.77
C THR A 124 -20.42 5.87 22.05
N ARG A 125 -19.19 5.35 22.08
CA ARG A 125 -18.89 4.02 21.51
C ARG A 125 -19.65 2.92 22.23
N ARG A 126 -19.74 2.95 23.56
CA ARG A 126 -20.56 2.04 24.36
C ARG A 126 -22.01 2.02 23.87
N LEU A 127 -22.59 3.18 23.56
CA LEU A 127 -23.95 3.25 23.01
C LEU A 127 -24.05 2.58 21.63
N ALA A 128 -23.05 2.76 20.76
CA ALA A 128 -23.03 2.07 19.47
C ALA A 128 -22.94 0.54 19.61
N VAL A 129 -22.10 0.04 20.52
CA VAL A 129 -22.05 -1.40 20.82
C VAL A 129 -23.38 -1.91 21.36
N ASN A 130 -24.08 -1.13 22.21
CA ASN A 130 -25.41 -1.50 22.69
C ASN A 130 -26.44 -1.55 21.57
N VAL A 131 -26.40 -0.63 20.60
CA VAL A 131 -27.26 -0.69 19.40
C VAL A 131 -27.01 -1.98 18.63
N LEU A 132 -25.74 -2.32 18.38
CA LEU A 132 -25.37 -3.56 17.70
C LEU A 132 -25.83 -4.83 18.45
N LYS A 133 -25.69 -4.85 19.79
CA LYS A 133 -26.18 -5.95 20.64
C LYS A 133 -27.70 -6.10 20.54
N GLU A 134 -28.41 -4.98 20.47
CA GLU A 134 -29.87 -5.00 20.36
C GLU A 134 -30.36 -5.38 18.96
N VAL A 135 -29.60 -5.03 17.90
CA VAL A 135 -29.80 -5.56 16.54
C VAL A 135 -29.63 -7.09 16.52
N ARG A 136 -28.56 -7.63 17.12
CA ARG A 136 -28.36 -9.09 17.26
C ARG A 136 -29.53 -9.76 17.99
N ALA A 137 -30.01 -9.14 19.07
CA ALA A 137 -31.14 -9.67 19.83
C ALA A 137 -32.46 -9.62 19.04
N LEU A 138 -32.71 -8.54 18.30
CA LEU A 138 -33.88 -8.40 17.43
C LEU A 138 -33.84 -9.39 16.26
N HIS A 139 -32.69 -9.53 15.60
CA HIS A 139 -32.43 -10.51 14.55
C HIS A 139 -32.79 -11.93 15.02
N THR A 140 -32.33 -12.29 16.23
CA THR A 140 -32.63 -13.59 16.85
C THR A 140 -34.12 -13.74 17.14
N ALA A 141 -34.78 -12.71 17.69
CA ALA A 141 -36.21 -12.74 17.99
C ALA A 141 -37.10 -12.88 16.74
N LEU A 142 -36.68 -12.28 15.63
CA LEU A 142 -37.35 -12.37 14.33
C LEU A 142 -37.13 -13.73 13.64
N GLY A 143 -36.20 -14.56 14.15
CA GLY A 143 -35.90 -15.87 13.57
C GLY A 143 -35.40 -15.77 12.14
N ILE A 144 -34.66 -14.71 11.81
CA ILE A 144 -34.13 -14.52 10.46
C ILE A 144 -33.12 -15.63 10.18
N ALA A 145 -33.32 -16.36 9.09
CA ALA A 145 -32.40 -17.42 8.68
C ALA A 145 -31.02 -16.80 8.39
N LYS A 146 -29.95 -17.55 8.66
CA LYS A 146 -28.59 -17.12 8.27
C LYS A 146 -28.58 -16.84 6.76
N GLY A 147 -28.45 -15.57 6.40
CA GLY A 147 -28.24 -15.13 5.02
C GLY A 147 -26.78 -15.29 4.61
N ASP A 148 -26.46 -14.78 3.42
CA ASP A 148 -25.08 -14.75 2.91
C ASP A 148 -24.19 -13.75 3.66
N GLU A 149 -24.78 -12.75 4.34
CA GLU A 149 -24.07 -11.76 5.16
C GLU A 149 -24.19 -12.07 6.67
N GLU A 150 -23.12 -11.79 7.42
CA GLU A 150 -23.10 -11.88 8.89
C GLU A 150 -23.43 -10.53 9.54
N LEU A 151 -23.89 -10.53 10.79
CA LEU A 151 -24.03 -9.29 11.57
C LEU A 151 -22.65 -8.72 11.90
N ALA A 152 -22.50 -7.39 11.79
CA ALA A 152 -21.23 -6.69 12.03
C ALA A 152 -20.69 -7.01 13.44
N ILE A 153 -21.55 -7.10 14.44
CA ILE A 153 -21.16 -7.41 15.81
C ILE A 153 -20.63 -8.83 15.98
N ASP A 154 -21.17 -9.81 15.24
CA ASP A 154 -20.67 -11.20 15.30
C ASP A 154 -19.26 -11.30 14.74
N VAL A 155 -19.00 -10.59 13.64
CA VAL A 155 -17.68 -10.50 13.02
C VAL A 155 -16.70 -9.75 13.94
N MET A 156 -17.11 -8.62 14.51
CA MET A 156 -16.24 -7.82 15.38
C MET A 156 -15.92 -8.56 16.68
N ASP A 157 -16.90 -9.13 17.38
CA ASP A 157 -16.68 -9.91 18.60
C ASP A 157 -15.71 -11.08 18.34
N ARG A 158 -15.87 -11.79 17.21
CA ARG A 158 -14.99 -12.89 16.80
C ARG A 158 -13.54 -12.45 16.58
N GLN A 159 -13.33 -11.21 16.14
CA GLN A 159 -11.99 -10.68 15.83
C GLN A 159 -11.36 -9.87 16.97
N SER A 160 -12.10 -9.53 18.03
CA SER A 160 -11.62 -8.66 19.11
C SER A 160 -10.31 -9.14 19.75
N ALA A 161 -10.20 -10.44 20.05
CA ALA A 161 -8.99 -10.99 20.66
C ALA A 161 -7.76 -10.87 19.74
N SER A 162 -7.89 -11.25 18.46
CA SER A 162 -6.80 -11.18 17.47
C SER A 162 -6.39 -9.73 17.19
N VAL A 163 -7.36 -8.81 17.18
CA VAL A 163 -7.12 -7.38 17.06
C VAL A 163 -6.35 -6.86 18.27
N LEU A 164 -6.71 -7.21 19.50
CA LEU A 164 -5.96 -6.80 20.69
C LEU A 164 -4.51 -7.29 20.66
N GLU A 165 -4.30 -8.59 20.39
CA GLU A 165 -2.98 -9.20 20.32
C GLU A 165 -2.06 -8.47 19.33
N SER A 166 -2.62 -7.97 18.21
CA SER A 166 -1.85 -7.29 17.17
C SER A 166 -1.19 -5.97 17.62
N PHE A 167 -1.62 -5.34 18.72
CA PHE A 167 -1.07 -4.06 19.16
C PHE A 167 -0.89 -3.89 20.67
N ILE A 168 -1.30 -4.86 21.49
CA ILE A 168 -1.17 -4.78 22.96
C ILE A 168 0.27 -4.55 23.42
N HIS A 169 1.25 -5.08 22.67
CA HIS A 169 2.68 -4.88 22.91
C HIS A 169 3.13 -3.42 22.79
N LEU A 170 2.32 -2.57 22.18
CA LEU A 170 2.55 -1.13 22.00
C LEU A 170 1.90 -0.29 23.11
N THR A 171 1.13 -0.91 24.00
CA THR A 171 0.39 -0.24 25.06
C THR A 171 1.10 -0.40 26.40
N GLY A 172 0.90 0.55 27.32
CA GLY A 172 1.41 0.47 28.69
C GLY A 172 0.61 -0.46 29.59
N ALA A 173 -0.28 -1.26 29.02
CA ALA A 173 -1.15 -2.15 29.77
C ALA A 173 -0.36 -3.37 30.26
N ASP A 174 -0.70 -3.83 31.47
CA ASP A 174 -0.19 -5.08 32.04
C ASP A 174 -0.62 -6.25 31.14
N GLN A 175 0.32 -6.71 30.30
CA GLN A 175 0.13 -7.76 29.31
C GLN A 175 -0.32 -9.10 29.95
N THR A 176 -0.02 -9.29 31.23
CA THR A 176 -0.29 -10.51 31.99
C THR A 176 -1.77 -10.72 32.36
N ASN A 177 -2.58 -9.68 32.52
CA ASN A 177 -4.01 -9.85 32.85
C ASN A 177 -4.91 -9.99 31.62
N LEU A 178 -4.55 -9.34 30.50
CA LEU A 178 -5.36 -9.35 29.28
C LEU A 178 -5.09 -10.55 28.37
N LEU A 179 -3.85 -11.05 28.31
CA LEU A 179 -3.49 -12.19 27.43
C LEU A 179 -3.83 -13.56 28.02
N TYR A 180 -3.97 -13.69 29.34
CA TYR A 180 -4.28 -14.98 29.99
C TYR A 180 -5.77 -15.35 29.97
N CYS A 181 -6.66 -14.43 29.56
CA CYS A 181 -8.11 -14.65 29.44
C CYS A 181 -8.67 -14.20 28.07
N PRO A 182 -8.22 -14.78 26.94
CA PRO A 182 -8.61 -14.34 25.59
C PRO A 182 -10.11 -14.52 25.29
N SER A 183 -10.81 -15.43 25.97
CA SER A 183 -12.25 -15.68 25.79
C SER A 183 -13.16 -14.57 26.35
N GLY A 184 -12.61 -13.57 27.05
CA GLY A 184 -13.36 -12.45 27.62
C GLY A 184 -13.28 -11.14 26.83
N ILE A 185 -12.46 -11.08 25.76
CA ILE A 185 -12.26 -9.86 24.98
C ILE A 185 -13.29 -9.80 23.86
N ASP A 186 -14.32 -8.98 24.06
CA ASP A 186 -15.38 -8.70 23.08
C ASP A 186 -15.25 -7.27 22.52
N LEU A 187 -16.14 -6.89 21.60
CA LEU A 187 -16.17 -5.53 21.04
C LEU A 187 -16.35 -4.46 22.13
N GLN A 188 -17.11 -4.75 23.19
CA GLN A 188 -17.36 -3.81 24.29
C GLN A 188 -16.06 -3.48 25.01
N THR A 189 -15.26 -4.49 25.35
CA THR A 189 -13.99 -4.31 26.06
C THR A 189 -13.06 -3.39 25.28
N LEU A 190 -12.90 -3.62 23.97
CA LEU A 190 -12.05 -2.78 23.12
C LEU A 190 -12.62 -1.39 22.89
N ALA A 191 -13.94 -1.27 22.72
CA ALA A 191 -14.61 0.03 22.54
C ALA A 191 -14.49 0.91 23.79
N GLU A 192 -14.41 0.33 24.98
CA GLU A 192 -14.25 1.09 26.22
C GLU A 192 -12.80 1.25 26.65
N TRP A 193 -11.88 0.52 26.03
CA TRP A 193 -10.50 0.52 26.43
C TRP A 193 -9.85 1.88 26.21
N SER A 194 -9.33 2.43 27.31
CA SER A 194 -8.44 3.58 27.31
C SER A 194 -7.16 3.18 28.05
N SER A 195 -6.03 3.31 27.38
CA SER A 195 -4.71 3.19 28.00
C SER A 195 -3.82 4.30 27.48
N SER A 196 -3.03 4.91 28.37
CA SER A 196 -1.93 5.76 27.93
C SER A 196 -0.87 4.89 27.25
N PRO A 197 -0.45 5.21 26.02
CA PRO A 197 0.66 4.50 25.39
C PRO A 197 1.95 4.68 26.19
N ILE A 198 2.87 3.72 26.08
CA ILE A 198 4.19 3.81 26.72
C ILE A 198 4.98 4.91 26.01
N SER A 199 5.25 6.00 26.71
CA SER A 199 6.18 7.04 26.26
C SER A 199 7.63 6.60 26.52
N HIS A 200 8.11 5.53 25.88
CA HIS A 200 9.54 5.23 25.88
C HIS A 200 10.17 5.81 24.61
N GLN A 201 11.07 6.78 24.81
CA GLN A 201 11.71 7.58 23.76
C GLN A 201 12.78 6.82 22.95
N PHE A 202 13.17 5.60 23.31
CA PHE A 202 14.16 4.81 22.57
C PHE A 202 13.88 3.31 22.76
N ASP A 203 14.22 2.53 21.73
CA ASP A 203 13.98 1.08 21.51
C ASP A 203 12.58 0.65 21.02
N VAL A 204 12.37 0.78 19.71
CA VAL A 204 11.43 -0.07 18.97
C VAL A 204 12.20 -0.84 17.90
N VAL A 205 12.57 -2.07 18.22
CA VAL A 205 13.01 -3.06 17.24
C VAL A 205 11.79 -3.40 16.36
N SER A 206 11.84 -2.97 15.09
CA SER A 206 10.82 -3.08 14.03
C SER A 206 9.88 -1.86 13.86
N PRO A 207 10.26 -0.87 13.05
CA PRO A 207 9.48 0.36 12.81
C PRO A 207 8.20 0.18 11.96
N SER A 208 7.95 -0.98 11.36
CA SER A 208 7.00 -1.15 10.23
C SER A 208 5.52 -0.93 10.54
N HIS A 209 5.00 -1.66 11.52
CA HIS A 209 3.66 -1.42 12.05
C HIS A 209 3.67 -0.33 13.11
N ILE A 210 4.82 -0.12 13.73
CA ILE A 210 4.92 0.62 14.98
C ILE A 210 5.08 2.12 14.73
N TRP A 211 5.63 2.62 13.62
CA TRP A 211 5.85 4.07 13.46
C TRP A 211 4.59 4.86 13.07
N VAL A 212 3.74 4.29 12.21
CA VAL A 212 2.37 4.79 11.94
C VAL A 212 1.52 4.70 13.21
N PHE A 213 1.75 3.68 14.02
CA PHE A 213 1.10 3.52 15.32
C PHE A 213 1.73 4.40 16.41
N ALA A 214 3.02 4.74 16.33
CA ALA A 214 3.83 5.45 17.33
C ALA A 214 3.46 6.93 17.36
N HIS A 215 3.20 7.52 16.19
CA HIS A 215 2.68 8.88 16.06
C HIS A 215 1.18 8.96 16.42
N VAL A 216 0.39 7.92 16.08
CA VAL A 216 -0.97 7.77 16.66
C VAL A 216 -0.89 7.67 18.19
N THR A 217 0.13 7.02 18.74
CA THR A 217 0.36 6.93 20.18
C THR A 217 1.17 8.07 20.78
N GLN A 218 1.40 9.19 20.08
CA GLN A 218 1.74 10.46 20.75
C GLN A 218 0.48 11.02 21.45
N GLY A 219 -0.10 10.22 22.36
CA GLY A 219 -1.21 10.60 23.23
C GLY A 219 -2.64 10.32 22.74
N GLN A 220 -2.87 9.55 21.67
CA GLN A 220 -4.23 9.25 21.20
C GLN A 220 -4.77 7.87 21.60
N ASP A 221 -6.09 7.79 21.55
CA ASP A 221 -6.98 6.68 21.89
C ASP A 221 -6.71 5.37 21.11
N PRO A 222 -6.38 4.25 21.80
CA PRO A 222 -6.11 2.94 21.18
C PRO A 222 -7.23 2.39 20.29
N TRP A 223 -8.44 2.92 20.46
CA TRP A 223 -9.59 2.51 19.67
C TRP A 223 -9.39 2.69 18.16
N VAL A 224 -8.69 3.74 17.71
CA VAL A 224 -8.50 3.98 16.27
C VAL A 224 -7.79 2.80 15.59
N ILE A 225 -6.88 2.14 16.32
CA ILE A 225 -6.19 0.93 15.87
C ILE A 225 -7.18 -0.22 15.72
N SER A 226 -8.00 -0.44 16.74
CA SER A 226 -9.02 -1.49 16.75
C SER A 226 -10.00 -1.29 15.59
N LEU A 227 -10.54 -0.08 15.44
CA LEU A 227 -11.41 0.31 14.34
C LEU A 227 -10.77 0.03 12.97
N SER A 228 -9.53 0.46 12.77
CA SER A 228 -8.81 0.24 11.51
C SER A 228 -8.58 -1.24 11.19
N SER A 229 -8.46 -2.08 12.22
CA SER A 229 -8.22 -3.52 12.08
C SER A 229 -9.50 -4.25 11.69
N TYR A 230 -10.66 -3.85 12.22
CA TYR A 230 -11.96 -4.38 11.79
C TYR A 230 -12.29 -4.04 10.33
N LEU A 231 -11.73 -2.95 9.79
CA LEU A 231 -11.96 -2.49 8.42
C LEU A 231 -11.02 -3.13 7.38
N ARG A 232 -10.15 -4.07 7.76
CA ARG A 232 -9.33 -4.84 6.82
C ARG A 232 -10.21 -5.71 5.91
N GLN A 233 -9.78 -5.91 4.66
CA GLN A 233 -10.55 -6.65 3.64
C GLN A 233 -10.98 -8.05 4.07
N GLU A 234 -10.22 -8.71 4.94
CA GLU A 234 -10.51 -10.04 5.49
C GLU A 234 -11.61 -10.08 6.57
N HIS A 235 -12.04 -8.92 7.08
CA HIS A 235 -13.01 -8.78 8.17
C HIS A 235 -14.34 -8.18 7.68
N LEU A 236 -14.73 -6.98 8.12
CA LEU A 236 -16.04 -6.38 7.82
C LEU A 236 -16.35 -6.26 6.31
N PRO A 237 -15.43 -5.81 5.43
CA PRO A 237 -15.70 -5.70 3.99
C PRO A 237 -16.07 -7.02 3.32
N LYS A 238 -15.53 -8.14 3.81
CA LYS A 238 -15.82 -9.48 3.27
C LYS A 238 -17.13 -10.05 3.80
N HIS A 239 -17.45 -9.82 5.08
CA HIS A 239 -18.54 -10.49 5.78
C HIS A 239 -19.81 -9.66 5.92
N CYS A 240 -19.71 -8.32 5.87
CA CYS A 240 -20.81 -7.37 6.10
C CYS A 240 -20.84 -6.24 5.05
N PRO A 241 -20.77 -6.53 3.73
CA PRO A 241 -20.64 -5.51 2.70
C PRO A 241 -21.82 -4.52 2.65
N THR A 242 -23.06 -4.96 2.94
CA THR A 242 -24.23 -4.08 2.87
C THR A 242 -24.26 -3.09 4.04
N ALA A 243 -24.05 -3.56 5.27
CA ALA A 243 -23.92 -2.70 6.46
C ALA A 243 -22.77 -1.70 6.29
N LEU A 244 -21.64 -2.15 5.74
CA LEU A 244 -20.47 -1.30 5.51
C LEU A 244 -20.73 -0.24 4.43
N ASN A 245 -21.53 -0.55 3.40
CA ASN A 245 -21.93 0.43 2.41
C ASN A 245 -22.80 1.54 3.03
N TYR A 246 -23.77 1.20 3.88
CA TYR A 246 -24.51 2.22 4.65
C TYR A 246 -23.58 3.05 5.55
N ALA A 247 -22.64 2.39 6.23
CA ALA A 247 -21.64 3.07 7.07
C ALA A 247 -20.82 4.07 6.25
N TRP A 248 -20.35 3.72 5.05
CA TRP A 248 -19.64 4.63 4.15
C TRP A 248 -20.47 5.87 3.79
N MET A 249 -21.73 5.68 3.41
CA MET A 249 -22.63 6.78 3.03
C MET A 249 -22.86 7.77 4.18
N PHE A 250 -23.06 7.22 5.39
CA PHE A 250 -23.30 8.00 6.60
C PHE A 250 -22.02 8.67 7.09
N ALA A 251 -20.89 7.96 7.08
CA ALA A 251 -19.57 8.49 7.44
C ALA A 251 -19.18 9.65 6.53
N TYR A 252 -19.40 9.54 5.22
CA TYR A 252 -19.10 10.62 4.28
C TYR A 252 -19.94 11.87 4.55
N THR A 253 -21.24 11.69 4.83
CA THR A 253 -22.14 12.79 5.19
C THR A 253 -21.65 13.50 6.46
N ARG A 254 -21.32 12.73 7.50
CA ARG A 254 -20.76 13.22 8.77
C ARG A 254 -19.41 13.92 8.58
N LEU A 255 -18.52 13.35 7.77
CA LEU A 255 -17.22 13.93 7.43
C LEU A 255 -17.39 15.32 6.80
N GLN A 256 -18.32 15.47 5.85
CA GLN A 256 -18.61 16.75 5.21
C GLN A 256 -19.18 17.78 6.18
N LEU A 257 -20.11 17.38 7.06
CA LEU A 257 -20.69 18.26 8.08
C LEU A 257 -19.66 18.70 9.13
N LEU A 258 -18.68 17.85 9.44
CA LEU A 258 -17.64 18.14 10.43
C LEU A 258 -16.48 18.97 9.85
N SER A 259 -16.17 18.83 8.56
CA SER A 259 -15.03 19.50 7.90
C SER A 259 -14.91 21.02 8.13
N PRO A 260 -15.98 21.83 8.14
CA PRO A 260 -15.89 23.25 8.44
C PRO A 260 -15.34 23.60 9.83
N GLN A 261 -15.38 22.65 10.78
CA GLN A 261 -14.79 22.77 12.12
C GLN A 261 -13.30 22.41 12.14
N VAL A 262 -12.82 21.64 11.16
CA VAL A 262 -11.42 21.18 11.06
C VAL A 262 -10.59 22.13 10.21
N ASP A 263 -11.18 22.78 9.20
CA ASP A 263 -10.48 23.74 8.34
C ASP A 263 -10.10 25.02 9.13
N ILE A 264 -8.80 25.22 9.35
CA ILE A 264 -8.25 26.39 10.04
C ILE A 264 -8.55 27.69 9.26
N ASN A 265 -8.68 27.61 7.94
CA ASN A 265 -9.00 28.75 7.08
C ASN A 265 -10.50 29.09 7.07
N SER A 266 -11.32 28.31 7.76
CA SER A 266 -12.75 28.57 7.90
C SER A 266 -13.01 29.81 8.75
N PRO A 267 -13.91 30.72 8.33
CA PRO A 267 -14.28 31.91 9.10
C PRO A 267 -14.90 31.58 10.48
N ILE A 268 -15.31 30.33 10.70
CA ILE A 268 -15.83 29.80 11.98
C ILE A 268 -14.69 29.69 13.01
N ASN A 269 -13.49 29.28 12.58
CA ASN A 269 -12.33 29.04 13.43
C ASN A 269 -11.49 30.29 13.70
N ALA A 270 -11.56 31.29 12.81
CA ALA A 270 -10.91 32.60 12.99
C ALA A 270 -11.33 33.32 14.30
N LYS A 271 -12.51 33.00 14.86
CA LYS A 271 -13.01 33.56 16.13
C LYS A 271 -12.55 32.78 17.38
N LYS A 272 -12.03 31.55 17.23
CA LYS A 272 -11.65 30.65 18.33
C LYS A 272 -10.16 30.68 18.70
N LEU A 273 -9.35 31.43 17.96
CA LEU A 273 -7.88 31.49 18.08
C LEU A 273 -7.36 31.91 19.48
N ASN A 274 -8.22 32.45 20.36
CA ASN A 274 -7.82 32.92 21.70
C ASN A 274 -8.07 31.91 22.84
N SER A 275 -8.54 30.69 22.57
CA SER A 275 -8.82 29.68 23.61
C SER A 275 -7.86 28.49 23.50
N LEU A 276 -6.65 28.64 24.03
CA LEU A 276 -5.73 27.53 24.24
C LEU A 276 -6.20 26.70 25.46
N SER A 277 -6.83 25.55 25.23
CA SER A 277 -7.11 24.52 26.25
C SER A 277 -7.48 23.21 25.55
N SER A 278 -6.55 22.24 25.50
CA SER A 278 -6.39 21.16 26.47
C SER A 278 -7.45 20.05 26.33
N SER A 279 -6.98 18.87 25.88
CA SER A 279 -7.45 17.53 26.26
C SER A 279 -8.95 17.21 26.13
N GLY A 280 -9.34 16.47 25.08
CA GLY A 280 -10.57 15.67 25.10
C GLY A 280 -11.25 15.50 23.74
N ASP A 281 -11.54 16.60 23.04
CA ASP A 281 -12.42 16.57 21.87
C ASP A 281 -11.76 17.27 20.68
N SER A 282 -10.72 16.65 20.12
CA SER A 282 -10.19 17.12 18.84
C SER A 282 -11.16 16.71 17.73
N TYR A 283 -11.89 17.68 17.18
CA TYR A 283 -12.69 17.48 15.96
C TYR A 283 -11.85 16.87 14.83
N VAL A 284 -10.54 17.13 14.81
CA VAL A 284 -9.57 16.52 13.89
C VAL A 284 -9.51 15.00 14.11
N GLY A 285 -9.49 14.53 15.37
CA GLY A 285 -9.49 13.10 15.69
C GLY A 285 -10.76 12.37 15.25
N LEU A 286 -11.93 12.98 15.44
CA LEU A 286 -13.20 12.42 14.96
C LEU A 286 -13.25 12.42 13.42
N TRP A 287 -12.84 13.53 12.80
CA TRP A 287 -12.75 13.67 11.35
C TRP A 287 -11.81 12.62 10.72
N ARG A 288 -10.66 12.39 11.34
CA ARG A 288 -9.73 11.30 10.99
C ARG A 288 -10.40 9.94 11.03
N ASN A 289 -11.14 9.63 12.10
CA ASN A 289 -11.80 8.33 12.24
C ASN A 289 -12.88 8.14 11.15
N TYR A 290 -13.64 9.20 10.80
CA TYR A 290 -14.55 9.17 9.65
C TYR A 290 -13.80 8.99 8.33
N LEU A 291 -12.65 9.64 8.15
CA LEU A 291 -11.84 9.49 6.94
C LEU A 291 -11.30 8.06 6.79
N ILE A 292 -10.82 7.44 7.86
CA ILE A 292 -10.38 6.03 7.89
C ILE A 292 -11.54 5.11 7.49
N LEU A 293 -12.71 5.29 8.14
CA LEU A 293 -13.90 4.49 7.84
C LEU A 293 -14.32 4.65 6.38
N CYS A 294 -14.29 5.89 5.86
CA CYS A 294 -14.45 6.12 4.45
C CYS A 294 -13.38 5.33 3.70
N CYS A 295 -12.13 5.80 3.59
CA CYS A 295 -11.08 5.20 2.75
C CYS A 295 -11.01 3.66 2.74
N SER A 296 -11.23 2.99 3.88
CA SER A 296 -11.25 1.52 3.99
C SER A 296 -12.47 0.84 3.35
N SER A 297 -13.64 1.48 3.41
CA SER A 297 -14.95 0.94 3.00
C SER A 297 -15.35 1.29 1.57
N ALA A 298 -14.53 2.10 0.86
CA ALA A 298 -14.80 2.42 -0.54
C ALA A 298 -14.88 1.12 -1.35
N THR A 299 -15.89 1.00 -2.20
CA THR A 299 -15.96 -0.05 -3.21
C THR A 299 -15.93 0.58 -4.60
N SER A 300 -15.22 -0.05 -5.55
CA SER A 300 -15.32 0.29 -6.96
C SER A 300 -16.69 -0.19 -7.44
N SER A 301 -17.63 0.72 -7.67
CA SER A 301 -18.91 0.36 -8.30
C SER A 301 -18.63 -0.23 -9.69
N PRO A 302 -18.94 -1.53 -9.96
CA PRO A 302 -18.55 -2.15 -11.22
C PRO A 302 -19.48 -1.81 -12.38
N ASN A 303 -20.73 -1.38 -12.15
CA ASN A 303 -21.71 -1.22 -13.23
C ASN A 303 -22.71 -0.11 -12.89
N SER A 304 -22.55 1.06 -13.49
CA SER A 304 -23.67 1.99 -13.75
C SER A 304 -24.23 1.72 -15.15
N SER A 305 -24.58 0.46 -15.42
CA SER A 305 -25.37 0.03 -16.59
C SER A 305 -26.50 -0.88 -16.11
N SER A 306 -27.67 -0.27 -15.95
CA SER A 306 -29.02 -0.85 -16.04
C SER A 306 -29.21 -2.31 -15.58
N SER A 307 -29.72 -2.48 -14.36
CA SER A 307 -30.76 -3.49 -14.09
C SER A 307 -31.64 -3.02 -12.94
N SER A 308 -32.89 -2.74 -13.27
CA SER A 308 -33.98 -2.43 -12.36
C SER A 308 -34.29 -3.61 -11.44
N THR A 309 -34.00 -3.45 -10.16
CA THR A 309 -34.65 -4.15 -9.04
C THR A 309 -34.80 -3.17 -7.87
N SER A 310 -36.02 -3.12 -7.32
CA SER A 310 -36.61 -2.07 -6.49
C SER A 310 -35.79 -1.58 -5.30
N GLY A 311 -35.83 -0.26 -5.06
CA GLY A 311 -35.29 0.40 -3.87
C GLY A 311 -34.24 1.48 -4.17
N SER A 312 -34.56 2.47 -5.02
CA SER A 312 -33.67 3.61 -5.28
C SER A 312 -33.48 4.44 -4.00
N ILE A 313 -32.38 4.24 -3.28
CA ILE A 313 -31.93 5.10 -2.17
C ILE A 313 -31.56 6.46 -2.75
N ARG A 314 -32.53 7.38 -2.77
CA ARG A 314 -32.36 8.76 -3.23
C ARG A 314 -32.27 9.66 -2.00
N CYS A 315 -31.05 10.03 -1.61
CA CYS A 315 -30.84 11.12 -0.65
C CYS A 315 -30.91 12.47 -1.39
N SER A 316 -32.12 12.88 -1.80
CA SER A 316 -32.37 14.24 -2.32
C SER A 316 -33.71 14.73 -1.77
N PRO A 317 -33.82 15.98 -1.30
CA PRO A 317 -35.10 16.53 -0.85
C PRO A 317 -36.05 16.74 -2.05
N PRO A 318 -37.38 16.74 -1.85
CA PRO A 318 -38.33 17.10 -2.88
C PRO A 318 -38.25 18.61 -3.18
N GLU A 319 -38.15 18.97 -4.45
CA GLU A 319 -38.13 20.37 -4.91
C GLU A 319 -39.51 21.01 -4.76
N THR A 320 -39.61 22.12 -4.02
CA THR A 320 -40.75 23.04 -4.08
C THR A 320 -40.32 24.38 -4.65
N LEU A 321 -40.91 24.70 -5.81
CA LEU A 321 -40.86 25.97 -6.51
C LEU A 321 -41.38 27.12 -5.64
N ALA A 322 -40.55 28.13 -5.36
CA ALA A 322 -41.00 29.52 -5.20
C ALA A 322 -39.80 30.47 -5.26
N SER A 323 -39.86 31.40 -6.21
CA SER A 323 -38.90 32.46 -6.47
C SER A 323 -39.27 33.75 -5.73
N THR A 324 -38.33 34.34 -4.99
CA THR A 324 -38.16 35.79 -4.82
C THR A 324 -36.76 36.08 -4.26
N PRO A 325 -36.04 37.11 -4.74
CA PRO A 325 -34.76 37.51 -4.16
C PRO A 325 -35.01 38.55 -3.07
N ASP A 326 -34.58 38.29 -1.83
CA ASP A 326 -34.17 39.38 -0.95
C ASP A 326 -33.20 38.92 0.14
N SER A 327 -32.29 39.83 0.43
CA SER A 327 -31.09 39.77 1.25
C SER A 327 -31.18 39.07 2.61
N GLY A 328 -30.21 38.18 2.86
CA GLY A 328 -29.88 37.67 4.20
C GLY A 328 -28.95 36.47 4.09
N TYR A 329 -27.82 36.50 4.80
CA TYR A 329 -26.83 35.43 4.86
C TYR A 329 -27.46 34.04 5.04
N SER A 330 -27.59 33.28 3.95
CA SER A 330 -28.00 31.87 3.97
C SER A 330 -26.80 31.03 3.56
N TYR A 331 -26.31 30.21 4.49
CA TYR A 331 -25.37 29.14 4.18
C TYR A 331 -26.14 28.14 3.30
N ASP A 332 -25.96 28.27 1.99
CA ASP A 332 -26.60 27.42 0.99
C ASP A 332 -26.26 25.95 1.29
N SER A 333 -27.25 25.22 1.80
CA SER A 333 -27.27 23.76 1.94
C SER A 333 -27.39 23.09 0.57
N LYS A 334 -26.46 23.45 -0.34
CA LYS A 334 -26.38 22.94 -1.70
C LYS A 334 -25.89 21.50 -1.66
N ILE A 335 -26.86 20.58 -1.72
CA ILE A 335 -26.79 19.28 -2.38
C ILE A 335 -25.52 18.49 -2.00
N ILE A 336 -25.63 17.67 -0.95
CA ILE A 336 -24.72 16.54 -0.74
C ILE A 336 -24.82 15.68 -2.00
N GLY A 337 -23.87 15.85 -2.92
CA GLY A 337 -23.78 15.07 -4.14
C GLY A 337 -23.70 13.58 -3.81
N THR A 338 -24.04 12.72 -4.76
CA THR A 338 -23.97 11.27 -4.53
C THR A 338 -22.56 10.89 -4.04
N PRO A 339 -22.44 10.34 -2.82
CA PRO A 339 -21.13 9.97 -2.28
C PRO A 339 -20.45 8.98 -3.21
N SER A 340 -19.23 9.31 -3.57
CA SER A 340 -18.39 8.50 -4.43
C SER A 340 -16.94 8.59 -3.94
N PRO A 341 -16.11 7.58 -4.25
CA PRO A 341 -14.67 7.67 -4.05
C PRO A 341 -14.07 8.98 -4.61
N SER A 342 -14.56 9.43 -5.77
CA SER A 342 -14.13 10.69 -6.39
C SER A 342 -14.58 11.93 -5.63
N SER A 343 -15.78 11.94 -5.04
CA SER A 343 -16.26 13.08 -4.24
C SER A 343 -15.55 13.17 -2.89
N LEU A 344 -15.19 12.03 -2.29
CA LEU A 344 -14.31 11.99 -1.12
C LEU A 344 -12.97 12.64 -1.42
N PHE A 345 -12.33 12.28 -2.52
CA PHE A 345 -11.06 12.90 -2.89
C PHE A 345 -11.16 14.40 -3.15
N LYS A 346 -12.18 14.84 -3.90
CA LYS A 346 -12.41 16.28 -4.13
C LYS A 346 -12.56 17.06 -2.82
N HIS A 347 -13.18 16.44 -1.82
CA HIS A 347 -13.36 17.02 -0.49
C HIS A 347 -12.06 17.08 0.32
N VAL A 348 -11.22 16.06 0.19
CA VAL A 348 -9.98 15.90 0.95
C VAL A 348 -8.81 16.74 0.38
N VAL A 349 -8.77 16.96 -0.94
CA VAL A 349 -7.68 17.69 -1.63
C VAL A 349 -7.39 19.09 -1.06
N PRO A 350 -8.37 19.95 -0.76
CA PRO A 350 -8.10 21.24 -0.13
C PRO A 350 -7.40 21.11 1.22
N MET A 351 -7.75 20.08 2.00
CA MET A 351 -7.19 19.84 3.33
C MET A 351 -5.73 19.36 3.28
N MET A 352 -5.29 18.77 2.16
CA MET A 352 -3.88 18.42 1.93
C MET A 352 -2.95 19.62 1.83
N ARG A 353 -3.49 20.83 1.62
CA ARG A 353 -2.72 22.09 1.63
C ARG A 353 -2.64 22.72 3.02
N SER A 354 -3.20 22.06 4.03
CA SER A 354 -3.14 22.56 5.40
C SER A 354 -1.71 22.50 5.94
N GLU A 355 -1.31 23.54 6.65
CA GLU A 355 -0.03 23.59 7.37
C GLU A 355 -0.12 22.90 8.75
N SER A 356 -1.31 22.45 9.16
CA SER A 356 -1.51 21.73 10.42
C SER A 356 -0.96 20.30 10.33
N MET A 357 -0.04 19.99 11.25
CA MET A 357 0.52 18.66 11.41
C MET A 357 -0.58 17.63 11.75
N ASP A 358 -1.50 17.94 12.67
CA ASP A 358 -2.60 17.05 13.05
C ASP A 358 -3.52 16.67 11.87
N ILE A 359 -3.81 17.64 10.99
CA ILE A 359 -4.63 17.40 9.78
C ILE A 359 -3.82 16.56 8.79
N THR A 360 -2.55 16.88 8.61
CA THR A 360 -1.63 16.14 7.74
C THR A 360 -1.54 14.68 8.19
N GLU A 361 -1.27 14.41 9.46
CA GLU A 361 -1.24 13.07 10.06
C GLU A 361 -2.57 12.33 9.89
N SER A 362 -3.69 13.04 10.10
CA SER A 362 -5.02 12.46 9.92
C SER A 362 -5.30 12.04 8.48
N LEU A 363 -4.81 12.82 7.50
CA LEU A 363 -4.84 12.47 6.09
C LEU A 363 -3.99 11.21 5.81
N VAL A 364 -2.84 11.05 6.47
CA VAL A 364 -2.00 9.85 6.35
C VAL A 364 -2.76 8.62 6.73
N LEU A 365 -3.35 8.65 7.92
CA LEU A 365 -3.99 7.49 8.50
C LEU A 365 -5.22 7.10 7.71
N GLY A 366 -6.00 8.09 7.26
CA GLY A 366 -7.14 7.87 6.37
C GLY A 366 -6.73 7.30 5.02
N LEU A 367 -5.89 8.03 4.27
CA LEU A 367 -5.50 7.66 2.91
C LEU A 367 -4.64 6.40 2.84
N GLY A 368 -3.82 6.12 3.86
CA GLY A 368 -3.05 4.89 3.96
C GLY A 368 -3.91 3.63 4.12
N ARG A 369 -5.19 3.76 4.49
CA ARG A 369 -6.14 2.65 4.58
C ARG A 369 -7.05 2.53 3.35
N THR A 370 -6.74 3.26 2.29
CA THR A 370 -7.52 3.27 1.05
C THR A 370 -7.58 1.87 0.42
N ASN A 371 -8.80 1.37 0.18
CA ASN A 371 -8.99 0.13 -0.58
C ASN A 371 -8.45 0.29 -2.02
N PRO A 372 -7.38 -0.44 -2.42
CA PRO A 372 -6.73 -0.24 -3.73
C PRO A 372 -7.68 -0.43 -4.91
N LEU A 373 -8.64 -1.35 -4.78
CA LEU A 373 -9.60 -1.66 -5.84
C LEU A 373 -10.55 -0.49 -6.11
N ALA A 374 -10.97 0.22 -5.06
CA ALA A 374 -11.96 1.29 -5.15
C ALA A 374 -11.44 2.58 -5.79
N PHE A 375 -10.12 2.74 -5.85
CA PHE A 375 -9.46 3.96 -6.30
C PHE A 375 -8.49 3.71 -7.46
N SER A 376 -8.78 2.70 -8.28
CA SER A 376 -8.06 2.33 -9.50
C SER A 376 -8.07 3.41 -10.61
N ARG A 377 -8.65 4.59 -10.37
CA ARG A 377 -8.61 5.71 -11.32
C ARG A 377 -7.27 6.44 -11.18
N PRO A 378 -6.61 6.81 -12.30
CA PRO A 378 -5.28 7.39 -12.28
C PRO A 378 -5.18 8.63 -11.39
N VAL A 379 -6.21 9.50 -11.38
CA VAL A 379 -6.28 10.72 -10.56
C VAL A 379 -6.33 10.44 -9.04
N CYS A 380 -6.82 9.28 -8.63
CA CYS A 380 -6.85 8.88 -7.22
C CYS A 380 -5.52 8.27 -6.78
N MET A 381 -4.88 7.48 -7.64
CA MET A 381 -3.48 7.07 -7.47
C MET A 381 -2.55 8.28 -7.36
N TRP A 382 -2.72 9.28 -8.23
CA TRP A 382 -1.98 10.56 -8.22
C TRP A 382 -1.85 11.23 -6.84
N LEU A 383 -2.94 11.29 -6.07
CA LEU A 383 -2.96 11.96 -4.76
C LEU A 383 -2.40 11.09 -3.64
N VAL A 384 -2.66 9.77 -3.68
CA VAL A 384 -2.07 8.80 -2.75
C VAL A 384 -0.55 8.74 -2.94
N VAL A 385 -0.06 8.82 -4.18
CA VAL A 385 1.37 8.87 -4.53
C VAL A 385 2.03 10.14 -4.00
N ILE A 386 1.47 11.32 -4.29
CA ILE A 386 2.02 12.59 -3.79
C ILE A 386 2.07 12.57 -2.26
N PHE A 387 1.05 12.00 -1.62
CA PHE A 387 0.95 11.95 -0.17
C PHE A 387 1.93 10.95 0.46
N PHE A 388 2.09 9.75 -0.12
CA PHE A 388 3.07 8.76 0.34
C PHE A 388 4.50 9.27 0.15
N VAL A 389 4.78 9.95 -0.97
CA VAL A 389 6.09 10.57 -1.25
C VAL A 389 6.40 11.70 -0.26
N VAL A 390 5.42 12.57 0.04
CA VAL A 390 5.55 13.60 1.08
C VAL A 390 5.78 12.99 2.47
N LEU A 391 5.18 11.83 2.76
CA LEU A 391 5.42 11.09 4.01
C LEU A 391 6.88 10.62 4.16
N MET A 392 7.46 10.08 3.10
CA MET A 392 8.82 9.52 3.13
C MET A 392 9.86 10.65 3.19
N LEU A 393 9.57 11.78 2.53
CA LEU A 393 10.38 12.99 2.60
C LEU A 393 10.40 13.65 3.99
N CYS A 394 9.32 13.52 4.77
CA CYS A 394 9.21 14.16 6.08
C CYS A 394 9.59 13.25 7.27
N CYS A 395 9.65 11.92 7.12
CA CYS A 395 9.74 10.98 8.26
C CYS A 395 10.94 10.00 8.26
N GLY A 396 11.79 9.97 7.24
CA GLY A 396 12.95 9.05 7.21
C GLY A 396 12.65 7.67 6.57
N PRO A 397 13.41 6.60 6.91
CA PRO A 397 13.29 5.24 6.33
C PRO A 397 11.87 4.73 6.13
N VAL A 398 11.64 4.05 5.00
CA VAL A 398 10.37 3.39 4.67
C VAL A 398 10.21 2.17 5.54
N ALA A 399 9.43 2.33 6.59
CA ALA A 399 9.28 1.32 7.62
C ALA A 399 8.51 0.07 7.17
N ASP A 400 7.69 0.07 6.11
CA ASP A 400 6.86 -1.08 5.72
C ASP A 400 7.65 -2.25 5.09
N ASN A 401 8.36 -3.01 5.93
CA ASN A 401 9.11 -4.20 5.55
C ASN A 401 8.21 -5.34 4.98
N VAL A 402 6.90 -5.34 5.28
CA VAL A 402 5.96 -6.32 4.72
C VAL A 402 5.61 -5.92 3.29
N GLY A 403 5.33 -4.63 3.07
CA GLY A 403 5.16 -4.03 1.74
C GLY A 403 6.42 -4.07 0.87
N LEU A 404 7.62 -4.08 1.48
CA LEU A 404 8.93 -4.23 0.83
C LEU A 404 9.52 -5.66 0.93
N SER A 405 8.72 -6.64 1.38
CA SER A 405 9.11 -8.05 1.30
C SER A 405 9.14 -8.52 -0.15
N SER A 406 9.75 -9.68 -0.44
CA SER A 406 9.86 -10.21 -1.81
C SER A 406 8.54 -10.26 -2.59
N ASP A 407 7.42 -10.44 -1.90
CA ASP A 407 6.05 -10.48 -2.46
C ASP A 407 5.18 -9.29 -2.03
N GLY A 408 5.80 -8.22 -1.57
CA GLY A 408 5.14 -7.05 -1.01
C GLY A 408 4.26 -6.32 -2.03
N TYR A 409 3.14 -5.78 -1.54
CA TYR A 409 2.16 -5.09 -2.38
C TYR A 409 2.70 -3.78 -3.00
N LEU A 410 3.74 -3.19 -2.41
CA LEU A 410 4.32 -1.93 -2.88
C LEU A 410 4.97 -2.08 -4.26
N TYR A 411 5.56 -3.23 -4.59
CA TYR A 411 6.20 -3.43 -5.89
C TYR A 411 5.21 -3.39 -7.05
N LYS A 412 4.05 -4.04 -6.90
CA LYS A 412 2.97 -3.98 -7.90
C LYS A 412 2.44 -2.55 -8.06
N TRP A 413 2.40 -1.81 -6.96
CA TRP A 413 1.98 -0.42 -6.96
C TRP A 413 3.01 0.48 -7.67
N LEU A 414 4.30 0.33 -7.37
CA LEU A 414 5.39 1.05 -8.04
C LEU A 414 5.44 0.74 -9.54
N ASP A 415 5.28 -0.53 -9.92
CA ASP A 415 5.23 -0.94 -11.33
C ASP A 415 4.13 -0.20 -12.09
N ASN A 416 2.92 -0.10 -11.52
CA ASN A 416 1.80 0.61 -12.14
C ASN A 416 2.04 2.13 -12.29
N ILE A 417 2.70 2.75 -11.30
CA ILE A 417 3.00 4.19 -11.32
C ILE A 417 4.09 4.51 -12.33
N LEU A 418 5.16 3.72 -12.32
CA LEU A 418 6.27 3.89 -13.23
C LEU A 418 5.86 3.60 -14.68
N ASP A 419 4.88 2.72 -14.92
CA ASP A 419 4.36 2.47 -16.26
C ASP A 419 3.31 3.50 -16.75
N SER A 420 2.89 4.41 -15.85
CA SER A 420 1.90 5.44 -16.16
C SER A 420 2.26 6.24 -17.41
N GLN A 421 1.24 6.53 -18.24
CA GLN A 421 1.39 7.39 -19.41
C GLN A 421 1.48 8.87 -19.05
N ASP A 422 1.08 9.21 -17.82
CA ASP A 422 1.13 10.57 -17.31
C ASP A 422 2.56 10.91 -16.86
N ARG A 423 3.16 11.87 -17.55
CA ARG A 423 4.56 12.27 -17.33
C ARG A 423 4.85 12.68 -15.89
N LYS A 424 3.89 13.34 -15.22
CA LYS A 424 4.08 13.82 -13.85
C LYS A 424 3.96 12.68 -12.84
N VAL A 425 3.04 11.74 -13.05
CA VAL A 425 2.96 10.50 -12.23
C VAL A 425 4.23 9.70 -12.36
N HIS A 426 4.70 9.53 -13.59
CA HIS A 426 5.93 8.81 -13.86
C HIS A 426 7.12 9.47 -13.15
N GLN A 427 7.24 10.80 -13.22
CA GLN A 427 8.29 11.54 -12.52
C GLN A 427 8.23 11.36 -11.00
N LEU A 428 7.03 11.49 -10.41
CA LEU A 428 6.84 11.27 -8.98
C LEU A 428 7.14 9.84 -8.56
N GLY A 429 6.80 8.85 -9.39
CA GLY A 429 7.17 7.46 -9.17
C GLY A 429 8.69 7.27 -9.18
N CYS A 430 9.41 7.93 -10.09
CA CYS A 430 10.87 7.89 -10.13
C CYS A 430 11.48 8.52 -8.87
N GLU A 431 10.96 9.67 -8.43
CA GLU A 431 11.37 10.33 -7.19
C GLU A 431 11.07 9.46 -5.97
N ALA A 432 9.90 8.81 -5.94
CA ALA A 432 9.52 7.88 -4.88
C ALA A 432 10.52 6.72 -4.76
N VAL A 433 10.87 6.06 -5.88
CA VAL A 433 11.84 4.95 -5.88
C VAL A 433 13.22 5.43 -5.44
N MET A 434 13.66 6.61 -5.89
CA MET A 434 14.93 7.20 -5.46
C MET A 434 14.95 7.41 -3.94
N LEU A 435 13.93 8.05 -3.39
CA LEU A 435 13.80 8.29 -1.95
C LEU A 435 13.69 6.98 -1.16
N LEU A 436 12.92 6.01 -1.67
CA LEU A 436 12.81 4.67 -1.08
C LEU A 436 14.18 4.01 -0.96
N LEU A 437 15.01 4.09 -2.01
CA LEU A 437 16.36 3.53 -2.00
C LEU A 437 17.31 4.31 -1.08
N GLU A 438 17.23 5.64 -1.06
CA GLU A 438 18.05 6.50 -0.21
C GLU A 438 17.76 6.33 1.29
N LEU A 439 16.47 6.23 1.62
CA LEU A 439 16.00 6.15 2.99
C LEU A 439 16.11 4.72 3.56
N ASN A 440 16.27 3.69 2.72
CA ASN A 440 16.30 2.27 3.15
C ASN A 440 17.50 1.53 2.60
N PRO A 441 18.72 1.92 2.98
CA PRO A 441 19.93 1.28 2.47
C PRO A 441 19.99 -0.21 2.82
N ASP A 442 19.46 -0.62 3.97
CA ASP A 442 19.53 -2.02 4.43
C ASP A 442 18.53 -2.97 3.74
N GLN A 443 17.60 -2.45 2.93
CA GLN A 443 16.54 -3.24 2.28
C GLN A 443 17.00 -3.80 0.93
N SER A 444 17.68 -4.94 0.97
CA SER A 444 18.23 -5.61 -0.23
C SER A 444 17.17 -6.00 -1.27
N ASN A 445 15.95 -6.38 -0.84
CA ASN A 445 14.84 -6.74 -1.74
C ASN A 445 14.40 -5.58 -2.63
N LEU A 446 14.35 -4.35 -2.08
CA LEU A 446 13.96 -3.15 -2.82
C LEU A 446 14.98 -2.83 -3.92
N MET A 447 16.27 -2.92 -3.59
CA MET A 447 17.34 -2.74 -4.57
C MET A 447 17.32 -3.85 -5.63
N PHE A 448 17.14 -5.11 -5.22
CA PHE A 448 17.01 -6.23 -6.14
C PHE A 448 15.84 -6.06 -7.10
N TRP A 449 14.68 -5.63 -6.60
CA TRP A 449 13.50 -5.32 -7.41
C TRP A 449 13.80 -4.21 -8.42
N ALA A 450 14.42 -3.10 -8.00
CA ALA A 450 14.73 -1.97 -8.88
C ALA A 450 15.71 -2.39 -10.01
N VAL A 451 16.72 -3.20 -9.68
CA VAL A 451 17.65 -3.77 -10.67
C VAL A 451 16.93 -4.75 -11.59
N ASP A 452 16.10 -5.65 -11.07
CA ASP A 452 15.38 -6.62 -11.90
C ASP A 452 14.45 -5.94 -12.90
N ARG A 453 13.70 -4.92 -12.46
CA ARG A 453 12.83 -4.12 -13.33
C ARG A 453 13.57 -3.39 -14.44
N CYS A 454 14.87 -3.12 -14.28
CA CYS A 454 15.69 -2.59 -15.37
C CYS A 454 15.83 -3.57 -16.56
N TYR A 455 15.73 -4.88 -16.31
CA TYR A 455 15.84 -5.96 -17.30
C TYR A 455 14.50 -6.56 -17.72
N THR A 456 13.49 -6.53 -16.84
CA THR A 456 12.20 -7.22 -17.03
C THR A 456 11.03 -6.27 -17.27
N GLY A 457 11.13 -5.01 -16.84
CA GLY A 457 10.05 -4.03 -16.90
C GLY A 457 9.80 -3.43 -18.28
N SER A 458 8.73 -2.64 -18.39
CA SER A 458 8.46 -1.84 -19.58
C SER A 458 9.55 -0.77 -19.79
N ARG A 459 9.63 -0.16 -20.97
CA ARG A 459 10.60 0.90 -21.25
C ARG A 459 10.55 2.04 -20.24
N ARG A 460 9.36 2.40 -19.74
CA ARG A 460 9.20 3.46 -18.73
C ARG A 460 9.66 3.00 -17.36
N VAL A 461 9.19 1.84 -16.92
CA VAL A 461 9.59 1.26 -15.61
C VAL A 461 11.10 1.10 -15.54
N ALA A 462 11.68 0.50 -16.57
CA ALA A 462 13.11 0.24 -16.66
C ALA A 462 13.97 1.52 -16.74
N ALA A 463 13.43 2.62 -17.27
CA ALA A 463 14.10 3.93 -17.26
C ALA A 463 13.99 4.61 -15.90
N GLY A 464 12.81 4.56 -15.27
CA GLY A 464 12.55 5.15 -13.96
C GLY A 464 13.38 4.52 -12.85
N CYS A 465 13.40 3.18 -12.78
CA CYS A 465 14.24 2.45 -11.82
C CYS A 465 15.73 2.75 -12.03
N PHE A 466 16.20 2.77 -13.28
CA PHE A 466 17.61 3.04 -13.57
C PHE A 466 18.04 4.45 -13.15
N ARG A 467 17.22 5.47 -13.44
CA ARG A 467 17.48 6.86 -13.02
C ARG A 467 17.46 6.99 -11.50
N ALA A 468 16.53 6.33 -10.82
CA ALA A 468 16.47 6.32 -9.36
C ALA A 468 17.75 5.71 -8.75
N ILE A 469 18.19 4.55 -9.27
CA ILE A 469 19.46 3.93 -8.87
C ILE A 469 20.62 4.90 -9.09
N ALA A 470 20.75 5.47 -10.28
CA ALA A 470 21.86 6.36 -10.61
C ALA A 470 21.91 7.61 -9.70
N ASN A 471 20.76 8.20 -9.37
CA ASN A 471 20.66 9.34 -8.47
C ASN A 471 21.11 9.00 -7.04
N VAL A 472 20.71 7.83 -6.53
CA VAL A 472 21.16 7.34 -5.20
C VAL A 472 22.69 7.28 -5.13
N PHE A 473 23.34 6.82 -6.21
CA PHE A 473 24.80 6.78 -6.29
C PHE A 473 25.47 8.16 -6.47
N HIS A 474 24.74 9.16 -7.00
CA HIS A 474 25.25 10.52 -7.21
C HIS A 474 25.26 11.36 -5.93
N ASN A 475 24.35 11.08 -4.98
CA ASN A 475 24.21 11.82 -3.74
C ASN A 475 25.33 11.47 -2.72
N ARG A 476 26.32 12.37 -2.61
CA ARG A 476 27.61 12.18 -1.89
C ARG A 476 27.51 11.88 -0.39
N HIS A 477 26.38 12.14 0.27
CA HIS A 477 26.22 11.96 1.72
C HIS A 477 26.00 10.49 2.13
N VAL A 478 25.69 9.63 1.15
CA VAL A 478 25.43 8.19 1.30
C VAL A 478 26.74 7.37 1.24
N GLN A 479 27.82 7.96 0.74
CA GLN A 479 29.10 7.29 0.48
C GLN A 479 29.86 6.83 1.74
N ILE A 480 29.53 7.37 2.92
CA ILE A 480 30.23 7.09 4.19
C ILE A 480 29.64 5.87 4.93
N ASN A 481 28.34 5.56 4.77
CA ASN A 481 27.70 4.39 5.39
C ASN A 481 27.53 3.19 4.43
N PHE A 482 27.75 3.39 3.12
CA PHE A 482 27.66 2.33 2.12
C PHE A 482 28.94 1.49 1.95
N SER A 483 29.99 1.72 2.75
CA SER A 483 31.17 0.83 2.73
C SER A 483 30.85 -0.60 3.14
N ASP A 484 29.74 -0.78 3.87
CA ASP A 484 29.23 -2.07 4.35
C ASP A 484 28.13 -2.63 3.44
N PHE A 485 27.68 -1.86 2.44
CA PHE A 485 26.71 -2.33 1.47
C PHE A 485 27.42 -3.21 0.45
N ILE A 486 27.16 -4.51 0.55
CA ILE A 486 27.55 -5.55 -0.40
C ILE A 486 26.72 -5.36 -1.69
N PHE A 487 26.76 -4.19 -2.33
CA PHE A 487 26.32 -4.08 -3.70
C PHE A 487 27.45 -4.59 -4.57
N ASP A 488 27.20 -5.73 -5.22
CA ASP A 488 28.20 -6.34 -6.06
C ASP A 488 28.55 -5.37 -7.20
N THR A 489 29.81 -4.96 -7.24
CA THR A 489 30.37 -4.08 -8.27
C THR A 489 30.10 -4.66 -9.66
N VAL A 490 30.02 -5.99 -9.76
CA VAL A 490 29.69 -6.75 -10.97
C VAL A 490 28.24 -6.53 -11.39
N VAL A 491 27.28 -6.53 -10.46
CA VAL A 491 25.86 -6.26 -10.75
C VAL A 491 25.69 -4.84 -11.30
N LEU A 492 26.35 -3.85 -10.70
CA LEU A 492 26.28 -2.46 -11.19
C LEU A 492 26.89 -2.32 -12.57
N LEU A 493 28.07 -2.92 -12.77
CA LEU A 493 28.79 -2.87 -14.05
C LEU A 493 27.96 -3.52 -15.16
N ASN A 494 27.36 -4.69 -14.89
CA ASN A 494 26.49 -5.38 -15.83
C ASN A 494 25.24 -4.55 -16.17
N LEU A 495 24.65 -3.87 -15.17
CA LEU A 495 23.52 -2.97 -15.37
C LEU A 495 23.89 -1.76 -16.23
N ILE A 496 25.06 -1.16 -15.99
CA ILE A 496 25.59 -0.04 -16.79
C ILE A 496 25.79 -0.48 -18.24
N LEU A 497 26.45 -1.61 -18.49
CA LEU A 497 26.67 -2.14 -19.84
C LEU A 497 25.35 -2.39 -20.56
N PHE A 498 24.36 -2.97 -19.86
CA PHE A 498 23.03 -3.19 -20.40
C PHE A 498 22.32 -1.87 -20.76
N LYS A 499 22.39 -0.86 -19.88
CA LYS A 499 21.72 0.43 -20.09
C LYS A 499 22.45 1.36 -21.05
N ALA A 500 23.75 1.18 -21.26
CA ALA A 500 24.52 1.85 -22.30
C ALA A 500 24.05 1.44 -23.71
N ALA A 501 23.37 0.30 -23.86
CA ALA A 501 22.76 -0.10 -25.12
C ALA A 501 21.34 0.45 -25.31
N ASP A 502 20.82 1.25 -24.38
CA ASP A 502 19.49 1.83 -24.53
C ASP A 502 19.46 2.85 -25.68
N SER A 503 18.40 2.75 -26.47
CA SER A 503 18.03 3.73 -27.50
C SER A 503 17.87 5.18 -27.02
N SER A 504 17.64 5.41 -25.73
CA SER A 504 17.51 6.76 -25.15
C SER A 504 18.90 7.32 -24.81
N ARG A 505 19.25 8.42 -25.47
CA ARG A 505 20.50 9.15 -25.19
C ARG A 505 20.61 9.58 -23.72
N ASP A 506 19.52 10.04 -23.11
CA ASP A 506 19.51 10.43 -21.70
C ASP A 506 19.90 9.26 -20.79
N ILE A 507 19.44 8.05 -21.08
CA ILE A 507 19.77 6.84 -20.30
C ILE A 507 21.24 6.47 -20.49
N TYR A 508 21.76 6.57 -21.71
CA TYR A 508 23.19 6.38 -21.99
C TYR A 508 24.05 7.35 -21.18
N GLU A 509 23.71 8.64 -21.16
CA GLU A 509 24.46 9.66 -20.41
C GLU A 509 24.45 9.38 -18.91
N VAL A 510 23.30 8.99 -18.35
CA VAL A 510 23.19 8.55 -16.95
C VAL A 510 24.05 7.31 -16.67
N ALA A 511 24.10 6.35 -17.60
CA ALA A 511 24.93 5.16 -17.46
C ALA A 511 26.43 5.50 -17.44
N MET A 512 26.88 6.44 -18.27
CA MET A 512 28.27 6.87 -18.27
C MET A 512 28.62 7.64 -16.98
N GLN A 513 27.73 8.48 -16.48
CA GLN A 513 27.93 9.15 -15.19
C GLN A 513 28.05 8.14 -14.04
N LEU A 514 27.23 7.10 -14.05
CA LEU A 514 27.28 6.04 -13.04
C LEU A 514 28.57 5.22 -13.15
N LEU A 515 29.06 4.96 -14.36
CA LEU A 515 30.35 4.29 -14.59
C LEU A 515 31.52 5.08 -13.97
N GLN A 516 31.50 6.40 -14.09
CA GLN A 516 32.55 7.26 -13.51
C GLN A 516 32.57 7.22 -11.98
N ILE A 517 31.39 7.06 -11.37
CA ILE A 517 31.29 6.86 -9.91
C ILE A 517 31.83 5.48 -9.51
N LEU A 518 31.66 4.48 -10.38
CA LEU A 518 32.06 3.09 -10.16
C LEU A 518 33.55 2.83 -10.41
N GLU A 519 34.18 3.55 -11.35
CA GLU A 519 35.57 3.35 -11.79
C GLU A 519 36.60 3.27 -10.65
N PRO A 520 36.61 4.18 -9.64
CA PRO A 520 37.55 4.08 -8.52
C PRO A 520 37.34 2.83 -7.64
N LYS A 521 36.12 2.26 -7.64
CA LYS A 521 35.80 1.02 -6.92
C LYS A 521 36.21 -0.20 -7.72
N LEU A 522 36.04 -0.18 -9.05
CA LEU A 522 36.51 -1.23 -9.96
C LEU A 522 38.02 -1.45 -9.81
N PHE A 523 38.79 -0.37 -9.83
CA PHE A 523 40.24 -0.42 -9.62
C PHE A 523 40.64 -1.12 -8.29
N ARG A 524 39.96 -0.82 -7.19
CA ARG A 524 40.24 -1.47 -5.89
C ARG A 524 39.79 -2.93 -5.85
N TYR A 525 38.67 -3.24 -6.50
CA TYR A 525 38.12 -4.60 -6.54
C TYR A 525 39.02 -5.51 -7.37
N ALA A 526 39.42 -5.05 -8.56
CA ALA A 526 40.42 -5.67 -9.43
C ALA A 526 41.71 -6.00 -8.67
N HIS A 527 42.28 -4.98 -8.02
CA HIS A 527 43.53 -5.12 -7.27
C HIS A 527 43.40 -6.10 -6.09
N LYS A 528 42.23 -6.23 -5.45
CA LYS A 528 42.00 -7.23 -4.39
C LYS A 528 41.98 -8.66 -4.92
N LEU A 529 41.32 -8.88 -6.07
CA LEU A 529 41.30 -10.19 -6.74
C LEU A 529 42.69 -10.59 -7.24
N GLU A 530 43.49 -9.60 -7.63
CA GLU A 530 44.85 -9.81 -8.10
C GLU A 530 45.85 -10.14 -6.97
N ILE A 531 45.71 -9.55 -5.77
CA ILE A 531 46.55 -9.89 -4.60
C ILE A 531 46.37 -11.37 -4.18
N GLN A 532 45.26 -12.02 -4.52
CA GLN A 532 45.08 -13.46 -4.29
C GLN A 532 45.85 -14.35 -5.27
N ARG A 533 46.46 -13.80 -6.33
CA ARG A 533 47.35 -14.52 -7.26
C ARG A 533 48.81 -14.34 -6.87
N THR A 534 49.54 -15.46 -6.76
CA THR A 534 50.95 -15.51 -6.35
C THR A 534 51.96 -15.13 -7.43
N ASP A 535 51.53 -14.87 -8.67
CA ASP A 535 52.45 -14.57 -9.78
C ASP A 535 52.34 -13.11 -10.20
N GLY A 536 53.12 -12.27 -9.53
CA GLY A 536 53.19 -10.83 -9.80
C GLY A 536 54.11 -10.50 -10.98
N ILE A 537 53.54 -9.96 -12.06
CA ILE A 537 54.17 -8.96 -12.94
C ILE A 537 53.06 -8.07 -13.52
N LEU A 538 53.03 -6.78 -13.15
CA LEU A 538 52.07 -5.81 -13.68
C LEU A 538 52.74 -4.64 -14.41
N SER A 539 52.14 -4.29 -15.54
CA SER A 539 52.16 -2.93 -16.09
C SER A 539 51.07 -2.11 -15.37
N PRO A 540 51.28 -0.82 -15.08
CA PRO A 540 50.27 0.01 -14.42
C PRO A 540 49.04 0.18 -15.33
N PRO A 541 47.81 0.06 -14.81
CA PRO A 541 46.62 0.32 -15.59
C PRO A 541 46.57 1.82 -15.96
N SER A 542 46.39 2.08 -17.25
CA SER A 542 46.13 3.42 -17.76
C SER A 542 44.71 3.86 -17.37
N PRO A 543 44.48 5.15 -17.02
CA PRO A 543 43.12 5.67 -16.81
C PRO A 543 42.27 5.44 -18.06
N LEU A 544 41.00 5.10 -17.88
CA LEU A 544 40.08 4.89 -18.99
C LEU A 544 40.01 6.19 -19.82
N PRO A 545 40.08 6.11 -21.17
CA PRO A 545 39.90 7.27 -22.04
C PRO A 545 38.56 7.97 -21.79
N HIS A 546 38.38 9.21 -22.27
CA HIS A 546 37.09 9.91 -22.22
C HIS A 546 36.03 9.20 -23.08
N LEU A 547 35.37 8.17 -22.53
CA LEU A 547 34.43 7.24 -23.19
C LEU A 547 33.07 7.86 -23.60
N TYR A 548 32.95 9.18 -23.67
CA TYR A 548 31.67 9.86 -23.87
C TYR A 548 31.08 9.74 -25.30
N SER A 549 31.78 9.11 -26.25
CA SER A 549 31.36 9.01 -27.66
C SER A 549 31.42 7.60 -28.26
N VAL A 550 31.59 6.58 -27.43
CA VAL A 550 31.93 5.22 -27.88
C VAL A 550 30.69 4.31 -27.86
N SER A 551 30.59 3.36 -28.79
CA SER A 551 29.50 2.38 -28.75
C SER A 551 29.58 1.49 -27.51
N TYR A 552 28.44 1.02 -26.99
CA TYR A 552 28.42 0.15 -25.79
C TYR A 552 29.27 -1.12 -25.95
N TYR A 553 29.44 -1.62 -27.18
CA TYR A 553 30.31 -2.76 -27.47
C TYR A 553 31.79 -2.41 -27.28
N GLN A 554 32.24 -1.30 -27.86
CA GLN A 554 33.62 -0.82 -27.71
C GLN A 554 33.92 -0.45 -26.24
N LEU A 555 32.94 0.08 -25.51
CA LEU A 555 33.03 0.28 -24.07
C LEU A 555 33.27 -1.05 -23.34
N SER A 556 32.48 -2.08 -23.65
CA SER A 556 32.64 -3.41 -23.07
C SER A 556 34.02 -4.03 -23.40
N GLU A 557 34.49 -3.83 -24.63
CA GLU A 557 35.81 -4.29 -25.07
C GLU A 557 36.94 -3.64 -24.28
N GLU A 558 36.87 -2.34 -24.03
CA GLU A 558 37.87 -1.63 -23.24
C GLU A 558 37.83 -2.04 -21.76
N LEU A 559 36.65 -2.22 -21.18
CA LEU A 559 36.51 -2.73 -19.82
C LEU A 559 37.05 -4.16 -19.67
N ALA A 560 36.78 -5.04 -20.64
CA ALA A 560 37.29 -6.41 -20.65
C ALA A 560 38.83 -6.48 -20.75
N ARG A 561 39.45 -5.52 -21.44
CA ARG A 561 40.92 -5.37 -21.50
C ARG A 561 41.51 -4.78 -20.23
N THR A 562 40.81 -3.83 -19.62
CA THR A 562 41.31 -3.07 -18.46
C THR A 562 41.17 -3.87 -17.17
N TYR A 563 40.10 -4.67 -17.06
CA TYR A 563 39.74 -5.44 -15.87
C TYR A 563 39.47 -6.92 -16.21
N PRO A 564 40.44 -7.65 -16.79
CA PRO A 564 40.22 -9.02 -17.24
C PRO A 564 39.81 -9.99 -16.11
N GLU A 565 40.09 -9.64 -14.86
CA GLU A 565 39.65 -10.37 -13.66
C GLU A 565 38.16 -10.37 -13.37
N LEU A 566 37.41 -9.44 -13.98
CA LEU A 566 35.95 -9.41 -13.88
C LEU A 566 35.27 -10.35 -14.88
N THR A 567 36.02 -11.07 -15.72
CA THR A 567 35.47 -11.95 -16.76
C THR A 567 34.50 -13.00 -16.22
N LEU A 568 34.93 -13.83 -15.26
CA LEU A 568 34.07 -14.88 -14.71
C LEU A 568 32.88 -14.31 -13.91
N PRO A 569 33.07 -13.28 -13.04
CA PRO A 569 31.93 -12.64 -12.39
C PRO A 569 30.90 -12.04 -13.36
N ILE A 570 31.34 -11.32 -14.40
CA ILE A 570 30.45 -10.73 -15.41
C ILE A 570 29.71 -11.83 -16.18
N PHE A 571 30.40 -12.90 -16.58
CA PHE A 571 29.77 -14.05 -17.22
C PHE A 571 28.68 -14.69 -16.34
N SER A 572 28.98 -14.85 -15.05
CA SER A 572 28.02 -15.39 -14.07
C SER A 572 26.77 -14.51 -13.94
N GLU A 573 26.95 -13.21 -13.77
CA GLU A 573 25.85 -12.25 -13.63
C GLU A 573 24.99 -12.19 -14.91
N VAL A 574 25.60 -12.14 -16.09
CA VAL A 574 24.86 -12.19 -17.37
C VAL A 574 24.07 -13.49 -17.49
N SER A 575 24.68 -14.63 -17.12
CA SER A 575 24.03 -15.95 -17.19
C SER A 575 22.80 -16.05 -16.28
N GLN A 576 22.80 -15.36 -15.14
CA GLN A 576 21.64 -15.26 -14.26
C GLN A 576 20.54 -14.37 -14.85
N ARG A 577 20.91 -13.18 -15.36
CA ARG A 577 19.96 -12.16 -15.84
C ARG A 577 19.31 -12.49 -17.18
N ILE A 578 20.00 -13.22 -18.06
CA ILE A 578 19.49 -13.54 -19.39
C ILE A 578 18.21 -14.40 -19.35
N GLN A 579 17.99 -15.14 -18.26
CA GLN A 579 16.84 -16.01 -18.07
C GLN A 579 15.53 -15.22 -17.91
N THR A 580 15.58 -14.09 -17.20
CA THR A 580 14.42 -13.25 -16.91
C THR A 580 14.29 -12.04 -17.84
N ALA A 581 15.39 -11.61 -18.49
CA ALA A 581 15.40 -10.44 -19.37
C ALA A 581 14.45 -10.56 -20.58
N HIS A 582 13.97 -9.41 -21.07
CA HIS A 582 13.15 -9.34 -22.28
C HIS A 582 13.95 -9.73 -23.55
N PRO A 583 13.30 -10.19 -24.64
CA PRO A 583 13.98 -10.77 -25.81
C PRO A 583 15.07 -9.88 -26.43
N GLY A 584 14.79 -8.59 -26.65
CA GLY A 584 15.80 -7.65 -27.16
C GLY A 584 16.97 -7.43 -26.20
N GLY A 585 16.71 -7.48 -24.90
CA GLY A 585 17.73 -7.32 -23.86
C GLY A 585 18.70 -8.50 -23.83
N ARG A 586 18.21 -9.72 -24.08
CA ARG A 586 19.06 -10.92 -24.20
C ARG A 586 20.09 -10.78 -25.33
N GLN A 587 19.70 -10.20 -26.46
CA GLN A 587 20.60 -9.95 -27.59
C GLN A 587 21.69 -8.94 -27.22
N VAL A 588 21.31 -7.86 -26.54
CA VAL A 588 22.25 -6.85 -26.02
C VAL A 588 23.26 -7.49 -25.06
N MET A 589 22.77 -8.30 -24.10
CA MET A 589 23.60 -9.01 -23.13
C MET A 589 24.67 -9.88 -23.78
N LEU A 590 24.28 -10.71 -24.75
CA LEU A 590 25.22 -11.55 -25.48
C LEU A 590 26.21 -10.72 -26.29
N HIS A 591 25.77 -9.58 -26.84
CA HIS A 591 26.63 -8.74 -27.65
C HIS A 591 27.74 -8.06 -26.83
N TYR A 592 27.42 -7.51 -25.65
CA TYR A 592 28.47 -6.95 -24.80
C TYR A 592 29.26 -8.00 -24.02
N LEU A 593 28.77 -9.24 -23.88
CA LEU A 593 29.51 -10.33 -23.22
C LEU A 593 30.66 -10.87 -24.11
N LEU A 594 30.52 -10.78 -25.44
CA LEU A 594 31.51 -11.28 -26.41
C LEU A 594 32.97 -10.89 -26.09
N PRO A 595 33.32 -9.61 -25.85
CA PRO A 595 34.70 -9.23 -25.53
C PRO A 595 35.26 -9.86 -24.26
N TRP A 596 34.40 -10.16 -23.28
CA TRP A 596 34.81 -10.81 -22.03
C TRP A 596 35.16 -12.28 -22.25
N MET A 597 34.44 -12.96 -23.15
CA MET A 597 34.68 -14.39 -23.41
C MET A 597 36.05 -14.67 -24.02
N ASN A 598 36.66 -13.69 -24.70
CA ASN A 598 38.03 -13.79 -25.20
C ASN A 598 39.09 -13.92 -24.07
N ASN A 599 38.75 -13.62 -22.82
CA ASN A 599 39.63 -13.83 -21.66
C ASN A 599 39.51 -15.24 -21.04
N VAL A 600 38.61 -16.10 -21.55
CA VAL A 600 38.36 -17.44 -21.02
C VAL A 600 39.18 -18.46 -21.79
N GLU A 601 39.97 -19.26 -21.07
CA GLU A 601 40.66 -20.43 -21.61
C GLU A 601 39.97 -21.70 -21.12
N LEU A 602 39.61 -22.61 -22.03
CA LEU A 602 39.00 -23.89 -21.67
C LEU A 602 40.11 -24.92 -21.41
N VAL A 603 40.07 -25.57 -20.25
CA VAL A 603 41.10 -26.55 -19.84
C VAL A 603 40.55 -27.97 -19.91
N ASP A 604 41.33 -28.87 -20.51
CA ASP A 604 41.01 -30.29 -20.62
C ASP A 604 41.03 -31.02 -19.27
N PHE A 605 40.04 -31.88 -19.04
CA PHE A 605 40.00 -32.80 -17.91
C PHE A 605 40.95 -33.99 -18.11
N LYS A 606 42.26 -33.76 -18.14
CA LYS A 606 43.23 -34.85 -18.06
C LYS A 606 43.69 -35.03 -16.60
N PRO A 607 43.34 -36.13 -15.91
CA PRO A 607 44.01 -36.45 -14.66
C PRO A 607 45.49 -36.70 -14.97
N SER A 608 46.37 -35.91 -14.36
CA SER A 608 47.83 -36.04 -14.50
C SER A 608 48.27 -37.48 -14.20
N PRO A 609 48.90 -38.20 -15.14
CA PRO A 609 49.57 -39.44 -14.80
C PRO A 609 50.84 -39.09 -14.03
N ARG A 610 51.02 -39.75 -12.88
CA ARG A 610 52.20 -39.64 -12.02
C ARG A 610 53.47 -39.81 -12.87
N ARG A 611 54.42 -38.89 -12.71
CA ARG A 611 55.76 -38.95 -13.31
C ARG A 611 56.40 -40.31 -12.99
N HIS A 612 56.78 -41.04 -14.03
CA HIS A 612 57.91 -41.97 -13.98
C HIS A 612 59.01 -41.41 -14.87
N GLU A 613 60.20 -41.43 -14.30
CA GLU A 613 61.47 -40.96 -14.84
C GLU A 613 61.80 -41.68 -16.15
N GLU A 614 62.28 -40.94 -17.16
CA GLU A 614 63.51 -41.25 -17.92
C GLU A 614 63.78 -40.19 -19.01
N THR A 615 64.89 -39.47 -18.82
CA THR A 615 65.87 -38.79 -19.70
C THR A 615 65.55 -38.17 -21.08
N PRO A 616 66.30 -37.11 -21.48
CA PRO A 616 65.91 -36.12 -22.49
C PRO A 616 66.57 -36.34 -23.86
N ILE A 617 65.84 -36.12 -24.96
CA ILE A 617 66.41 -35.95 -26.30
C ILE A 617 65.70 -34.79 -27.01
N CYS A 618 66.48 -33.74 -27.23
CA CYS A 618 66.45 -32.69 -28.26
C CYS A 618 65.14 -32.46 -29.06
N GLU A 619 64.36 -31.46 -28.64
CA GLU A 619 63.40 -30.73 -29.50
C GLU A 619 63.49 -29.23 -29.17
N ASP A 620 64.66 -28.61 -29.36
CA ASP A 620 64.90 -27.19 -29.04
C ASP A 620 64.74 -26.24 -30.26
N GLU A 621 64.20 -26.70 -31.40
CA GLU A 621 64.14 -25.86 -32.62
C GLU A 621 62.73 -25.58 -33.18
N GLU A 622 61.67 -26.33 -32.82
CA GLU A 622 60.30 -26.00 -33.26
C GLU A 622 59.61 -24.95 -32.37
N ASP A 623 60.04 -24.87 -31.11
CA ASP A 623 59.40 -24.05 -30.08
C ASP A 623 59.75 -22.55 -30.16
N ALA A 624 60.74 -22.20 -30.98
CA ALA A 624 61.18 -20.82 -31.20
C ALA A 624 60.37 -20.12 -32.30
N HIS A 625 59.82 -20.85 -33.28
CA HIS A 625 59.10 -20.26 -34.40
C HIS A 625 57.63 -19.95 -34.05
N GLU A 626 57.01 -20.72 -33.15
CA GLU A 626 55.69 -20.38 -32.58
C GLU A 626 55.76 -19.18 -31.63
N ARG A 627 56.87 -19.01 -30.90
CA ARG A 627 57.09 -17.86 -30.01
C ARG A 627 57.21 -16.53 -30.76
N ASP A 628 57.75 -16.53 -31.97
CA ASP A 628 57.95 -15.30 -32.76
C ASP A 628 56.71 -14.87 -33.57
N MET A 629 55.84 -15.82 -33.99
CA MET A 629 54.54 -15.47 -34.59
C MET A 629 53.52 -14.93 -33.57
N MET A 630 53.71 -15.21 -32.27
CA MET A 630 52.88 -14.63 -31.19
C MET A 630 53.25 -13.18 -30.81
N VAL A 631 54.26 -12.56 -31.42
CA VAL A 631 54.71 -11.19 -31.08
C VAL A 631 53.86 -10.09 -31.73
N ASN A 632 53.02 -10.42 -32.72
CA ASN A 632 52.18 -9.44 -33.43
C ASN A 632 50.68 -9.48 -33.11
N SER A 633 50.23 -10.34 -32.19
CA SER A 633 48.85 -10.29 -31.68
C SER A 633 48.82 -9.55 -30.35
N ARG A 634 48.14 -8.41 -30.33
CA ARG A 634 47.89 -7.53 -29.17
C ARG A 634 47.63 -8.37 -27.93
N ARG A 635 48.58 -8.45 -27.00
CA ARG A 635 48.56 -9.39 -25.88
C ARG A 635 47.38 -9.17 -24.93
N TRP A 636 46.43 -10.10 -25.01
CA TRP A 636 45.57 -10.56 -23.93
C TRP A 636 46.48 -11.36 -22.97
N LEU A 637 46.18 -11.36 -21.66
CA LEU A 637 46.98 -11.89 -20.53
C LEU A 637 48.14 -12.88 -20.88
N ARG A 638 49.37 -12.62 -20.40
CA ARG A 638 50.45 -13.63 -20.38
C ARG A 638 50.26 -14.54 -19.14
N GLY A 639 50.04 -15.83 -19.33
CA GLY A 639 49.95 -16.85 -18.26
C GLY A 639 48.80 -17.84 -18.51
N GLU A 640 48.63 -18.87 -17.67
CA GLU A 640 47.38 -19.64 -17.64
C GLU A 640 46.23 -18.63 -17.49
N GLY A 641 45.32 -18.55 -18.46
CA GLY A 641 44.21 -17.60 -18.45
C GLY A 641 43.23 -17.85 -17.30
N TRP A 642 41.96 -17.50 -17.45
CA TRP A 642 40.92 -17.91 -16.48
C TRP A 642 40.54 -19.41 -16.60
N GLY A 643 41.48 -20.24 -17.07
CA GLY A 643 41.31 -21.66 -17.29
C GLY A 643 41.53 -22.47 -16.02
N SER A 644 40.43 -22.82 -15.36
CA SER A 644 40.39 -23.93 -14.41
C SER A 644 39.35 -24.95 -14.87
N PRO A 645 39.46 -26.24 -14.49
CA PRO A 645 38.43 -27.22 -14.78
C PRO A 645 37.04 -26.81 -14.25
N HIS A 646 37.00 -26.09 -13.12
CA HIS A 646 35.79 -25.53 -12.53
C HIS A 646 35.20 -24.39 -13.38
N ALA A 647 36.02 -23.44 -13.82
CA ALA A 647 35.60 -22.34 -14.70
C ALA A 647 35.14 -22.87 -16.06
N THR A 648 35.87 -23.84 -16.62
CA THR A 648 35.53 -24.54 -17.87
C THR A 648 34.15 -25.19 -17.77
N THR A 649 33.88 -25.90 -16.67
CA THR A 649 32.57 -26.54 -16.42
C THR A 649 31.47 -25.50 -16.27
N MET A 650 31.71 -24.43 -15.52
CA MET A 650 30.74 -23.36 -15.31
C MET A 650 30.36 -22.68 -16.63
N VAL A 651 31.34 -22.33 -17.46
CA VAL A 651 31.13 -21.68 -18.75
C VAL A 651 30.38 -22.60 -19.71
N LEU A 652 30.83 -23.84 -19.88
CA LEU A 652 30.20 -24.80 -20.78
C LEU A 652 28.76 -25.14 -20.37
N ASN A 653 28.50 -25.37 -19.07
CA ASN A 653 27.16 -25.67 -18.59
C ASN A 653 26.18 -24.52 -18.82
N ASN A 654 26.60 -23.28 -18.55
CA ASN A 654 25.75 -22.10 -18.75
C ASN A 654 25.54 -21.80 -20.24
N LEU A 655 26.56 -21.95 -21.09
CA LEU A 655 26.42 -21.81 -22.55
C LEU A 655 25.50 -22.89 -23.14
N MET A 656 25.63 -24.14 -22.71
CA MET A 656 24.72 -25.22 -23.10
C MET A 656 23.28 -24.95 -22.65
N PHE A 657 23.09 -24.44 -21.43
CA PHE A 657 21.76 -24.05 -20.96
C PHE A 657 21.18 -22.89 -21.77
N MET A 658 21.95 -21.82 -22.02
CA MET A 658 21.52 -20.68 -22.82
C MET A 658 21.15 -21.10 -24.25
N THR A 659 21.95 -21.95 -24.89
CA THR A 659 21.68 -22.47 -26.23
C THR A 659 20.45 -23.37 -26.28
N ALA A 660 20.21 -24.20 -25.26
CA ALA A 660 19.05 -25.11 -25.21
C ALA A 660 17.72 -24.41 -24.84
N LYS A 661 17.73 -23.41 -23.95
CA LYS A 661 16.51 -22.75 -23.44
C LYS A 661 16.15 -21.44 -24.14
N VAL A 662 17.10 -20.74 -24.75
CA VAL A 662 16.92 -19.36 -25.26
C VAL A 662 16.85 -19.31 -26.80
N GLN A 663 16.82 -20.47 -27.47
CA GLN A 663 16.72 -20.55 -28.93
C GLN A 663 15.42 -19.90 -29.45
N PRO A 664 15.46 -18.85 -30.29
CA PRO A 664 14.28 -18.30 -30.93
C PRO A 664 13.82 -19.20 -32.09
N GLN A 665 12.52 -19.21 -32.38
CA GLN A 665 11.98 -19.67 -33.67
C GLN A 665 12.72 -18.98 -34.83
N PRO A 666 12.88 -19.64 -35.99
CA PRO A 666 13.87 -19.25 -36.99
C PRO A 666 13.43 -17.98 -37.72
N THR A 667 14.00 -16.83 -37.35
CA THR A 667 14.06 -15.64 -38.20
C THR A 667 15.51 -15.15 -38.27
N THR A 668 16.07 -15.30 -39.48
CA THR A 668 17.25 -14.71 -40.17
C THR A 668 18.44 -14.03 -39.43
N HIS A 669 18.58 -14.09 -38.10
CA HIS A 669 19.74 -13.58 -37.38
C HIS A 669 20.40 -14.61 -36.44
N THR A 670 20.28 -15.90 -36.78
CA THR A 670 20.90 -17.06 -36.09
C THR A 670 22.42 -17.15 -36.30
N LYS A 671 23.17 -16.04 -36.13
CA LYS A 671 24.64 -16.03 -36.17
C LYS A 671 25.31 -15.75 -34.82
N CYS A 672 24.63 -15.11 -33.86
CA CYS A 672 25.28 -14.73 -32.59
C CYS A 672 25.57 -15.92 -31.66
N THR A 673 24.73 -16.97 -31.66
CA THR A 673 24.95 -18.13 -30.78
C THR A 673 26.01 -19.09 -31.31
N LEU A 674 26.21 -19.15 -32.63
CA LEU A 674 27.22 -19.99 -33.29
C LEU A 674 28.63 -19.37 -33.29
N LEU A 675 28.75 -18.07 -33.02
CA LEU A 675 30.04 -17.37 -32.92
C LEU A 675 30.71 -17.56 -31.55
N LEU A 676 29.95 -17.86 -30.49
CA LEU A 676 30.50 -18.13 -29.15
C LEU A 676 31.12 -19.53 -29.00
N ILE A 677 30.93 -20.40 -29.98
CA ILE A 677 31.41 -21.80 -29.97
C ILE A 677 32.53 -22.02 -31.01
N ASN A 678 32.71 -21.09 -31.96
CA ASN A 678 33.70 -21.20 -33.05
C ASN A 678 34.78 -20.11 -33.03
N GLY A 679 34.97 -19.44 -31.89
CA GLY A 679 36.02 -18.43 -31.67
C GLY A 679 37.16 -19.01 -30.86
#